data_AF-A0A524G4A1-F1
#
_entry.id   AF-A0A524G4A1-F1
#
_cell.length_a   1.000
_cell.length_b   1.000
_cell.length_c   1.000
_cell.angle_alpha   90.00
_cell.angle_beta   90.00
_cell.angle_gamma   90.00
#
_symmetry.space_group_name_H-M   'P 1'
#
loop_
_entity.id
_entity.type
_entity.pdbx_description
1 polymer ?
#
loop_
_entity_poly.entity_id
_entity_poly.type
_entity_poly.pdbx_seq_one_letter_code
_entity_poly.pdbx_strand_id
1 'polypeptide(L)'
;MNDDSSFIGRRLKQTGDLLLGGAQKQVLDYKSKFESLRGTYDEFLSKLLVSYESKSFDTKFVDEFFGKRKLTFVGIDGTVLKHDVFDLLIFFAGAYPAFGTIEIEETGKAVFEYDEKYLERGVGVSSVLPVYISEVPHIDQTLLIRSEEGDVEQSISHSDSWVIDNSAFADYMMGLSEFYLTYHLTSLEKPVDILLLDRIFSSEVASFYAETSDFRVDLDHECGLIGHKMNGRAFSKTEWVYARKLFGNLRMGTPAARGEFLLSRIIFELMNAEGNSLTRKELVELLEFDNEFQEARLDKELKNGMKGTGEAEGVIIRDKDHFVLKPQYRDLHVRIKSIVDEVCGRMFSTDSNVGYEDRFKIDGRWLTTNDLAFLSIASLYLAVENCWKNRILLLGVAKDTSARDLKRQVLPVLNYVGRFKGGFIEKREDTPDTDRMILQWISLHEREHLKVPWATVEYDTAFKTIVPHFDKEPGLVSGARRNQISIEKTFLKSYFQLCQAGSEPKLRSNVLLYDRLVYPEFDTKKENIVTLKHDYEKRPDYPESVEVVFYEGRDNPIQSFVITLFKAMTSMSIPELFGHLKPLYVADKVAKYHFTQVKGMIESTGTWLMNRPDLREFLFYLSSFRERRSSVEQSRRTT
;
A
#
# COMPACT_ATOMS: atom_id res chain seq x y z
N MET A 1 11.36 -54.56 -6.77
CA MET A 1 12.04 -54.02 -7.97
C MET A 1 13.06 -53.02 -7.48
N ASN A 2 14.35 -53.22 -7.75
CA ASN A 2 15.40 -52.27 -7.38
C ASN A 2 15.27 -51.02 -8.27
N ASP A 3 14.85 -49.90 -7.69
CA ASP A 3 14.75 -48.60 -8.38
C ASP A 3 16.08 -48.14 -9.01
N ASP A 4 17.21 -48.73 -8.59
CA ASP A 4 18.55 -48.46 -9.11
C ASP A 4 18.81 -49.02 -10.53
N SER A 5 17.95 -49.90 -11.08
CA SER A 5 18.19 -50.50 -12.41
C SER A 5 17.66 -49.64 -13.57
N SER A 6 16.72 -48.72 -13.32
CA SER A 6 16.12 -47.89 -14.36
C SER A 6 16.86 -46.57 -14.55
N PHE A 7 16.93 -46.08 -15.78
CA PHE A 7 17.47 -44.76 -16.11
C PHE A 7 16.71 -43.62 -15.38
N ILE A 8 15.40 -43.80 -15.19
CA ILE A 8 14.53 -42.85 -14.51
C ILE A 8 14.83 -42.81 -13.00
N GLY A 9 14.98 -43.97 -12.35
CA GLY A 9 15.31 -44.06 -10.92
C GLY A 9 16.65 -43.42 -10.58
N ARG A 10 17.67 -43.61 -11.44
CA ARG A 10 18.97 -42.91 -11.29
C ARG A 10 18.86 -41.39 -11.43
N ARG A 11 18.06 -40.89 -12.37
CA ARG A 11 17.80 -39.44 -12.53
C ARG A 11 17.03 -38.85 -11.35
N LEU A 12 16.03 -39.56 -10.83
CA LEU A 12 15.26 -39.13 -9.65
C LEU A 12 16.14 -39.06 -8.41
N LYS A 13 16.99 -40.06 -8.19
CA LYS A 13 17.97 -40.07 -7.09
C LYS A 13 18.96 -38.92 -7.21
N GLN A 14 19.57 -38.72 -8.38
CA GLN A 14 20.46 -37.59 -8.63
C GLN A 14 19.78 -36.24 -8.39
N THR A 15 18.52 -36.10 -8.82
CA THR A 15 17.73 -34.88 -8.59
C THR A 15 17.46 -34.68 -7.09
N GLY A 16 17.13 -35.75 -6.36
CA GLY A 16 16.96 -35.72 -4.91
C GLY A 16 18.24 -35.35 -4.16
N ASP A 17 19.37 -35.91 -4.55
CA ASP A 17 20.68 -35.61 -3.97
C ASP A 17 21.10 -34.16 -4.23
N LEU A 18 20.87 -33.65 -5.46
CA LEU A 18 21.11 -32.24 -5.79
C LEU A 18 20.20 -31.29 -5.01
N LEU A 19 18.92 -31.65 -4.83
CA LEU A 19 17.97 -30.87 -4.04
C LEU A 19 18.40 -30.81 -2.57
N LEU A 20 18.72 -31.96 -1.97
CA LEU A 20 19.14 -32.04 -0.58
C LEU A 20 20.49 -31.33 -0.36
N GLY A 21 21.49 -31.60 -1.19
CA GLY A 21 22.80 -30.97 -1.11
C GLY A 21 22.73 -29.46 -1.35
N GLY A 22 21.90 -29.02 -2.31
CA GLY A 22 21.61 -27.61 -2.56
C GLY A 22 20.94 -26.94 -1.36
N ALA A 23 19.90 -27.55 -0.78
CA ALA A 23 19.21 -27.03 0.39
C ALA A 23 20.13 -26.94 1.62
N GLN A 24 20.94 -27.98 1.88
CA GLN A 24 21.92 -27.96 2.98
C GLN A 24 22.95 -26.85 2.80
N LYS A 25 23.47 -26.68 1.57
CA LYS A 25 24.40 -25.58 1.27
C LYS A 25 23.76 -24.22 1.53
N GLN A 26 22.53 -23.99 1.07
CA GLN A 26 21.81 -22.74 1.33
C GLN A 26 21.65 -22.48 2.84
N VAL A 27 21.27 -23.49 3.63
CA VAL A 27 21.13 -23.36 5.10
C VAL A 27 22.48 -23.02 5.76
N LEU A 28 23.57 -23.66 5.34
CA LEU A 28 24.91 -23.38 5.86
C LEU A 28 25.40 -21.97 5.49
N ASP A 29 25.17 -21.54 4.25
CA ASP A 29 25.51 -20.20 3.78
C ASP A 29 24.74 -19.14 4.59
N TYR A 30 23.45 -19.36 4.85
CA TYR A 30 22.65 -18.48 5.71
C TYR A 30 23.17 -18.46 7.15
N LYS A 31 23.56 -19.60 7.72
CA LYS A 31 24.15 -19.65 9.05
C LYS A 31 25.42 -18.79 9.13
N SER A 32 26.29 -18.85 8.12
CA SER A 32 27.47 -17.98 8.03
C SER A 32 27.09 -16.49 7.99
N LYS A 33 26.11 -16.13 7.15
CA LYS A 33 25.60 -14.74 7.06
C LYS A 33 25.00 -14.25 8.39
N PHE A 34 24.45 -15.13 9.19
CA PHE A 34 23.88 -14.81 10.48
C PHE A 34 24.97 -14.60 11.56
N GLU A 35 26.05 -15.37 11.53
CA GLU A 35 27.20 -15.17 12.43
C GLU A 35 27.90 -13.82 12.18
N SER A 36 27.88 -13.29 10.95
CA SER A 36 28.45 -11.97 10.64
C SER A 36 27.76 -10.81 11.37
N LEU A 37 26.49 -11.00 11.79
CA LEU A 37 25.70 -10.03 12.56
C LEU A 37 26.05 -10.01 14.06
N ARG A 38 26.95 -10.87 14.52
CA ARG A 38 27.34 -10.90 15.93
C ARG A 38 27.99 -9.58 16.34
N GLY A 39 27.55 -9.02 17.46
CA GLY A 39 27.99 -7.70 17.97
C GLY A 39 27.33 -6.50 17.30
N THR A 40 26.58 -6.66 16.20
CA THR A 40 25.89 -5.56 15.52
C THR A 40 24.80 -4.92 16.38
N TYR A 41 24.24 -5.67 17.34
CA TYR A 41 23.32 -5.12 18.33
C TYR A 41 23.98 -4.02 19.17
N ASP A 42 25.06 -4.34 19.87
CA ASP A 42 25.75 -3.39 20.74
C ASP A 42 26.34 -2.21 19.97
N GLU A 43 26.95 -2.49 18.81
CA GLU A 43 27.58 -1.46 17.96
C GLU A 43 26.58 -0.42 17.45
N PHE A 44 25.36 -0.85 17.12
CA PHE A 44 24.46 -0.04 16.32
C PHE A 44 22.97 -0.22 16.63
N LEU A 45 22.44 -1.45 16.59
CA LEU A 45 20.98 -1.65 16.62
C LEU A 45 20.36 -1.41 18.00
N SER A 46 21.14 -1.43 19.07
CA SER A 46 20.68 -1.09 20.43
C SER A 46 20.05 0.31 20.52
N LYS A 47 20.44 1.22 19.62
CA LYS A 47 19.85 2.57 19.50
C LYS A 47 18.55 2.61 18.71
N LEU A 48 18.31 1.59 17.89
CA LEU A 48 17.14 1.48 17.04
C LEU A 48 16.10 0.51 17.57
N LEU A 49 16.43 -0.37 18.51
CA LEU A 49 15.54 -1.40 19.01
C LEU A 49 15.10 -1.07 20.44
N VAL A 50 13.80 -0.94 20.64
CA VAL A 50 13.20 -0.56 21.91
C VAL A 50 12.29 -1.68 22.41
N SER A 51 12.49 -2.10 23.66
CA SER A 51 11.60 -3.02 24.37
C SER A 51 10.49 -2.26 25.10
N TYR A 52 9.27 -2.80 25.04
CA TYR A 52 8.05 -2.23 25.61
C TYR A 52 7.46 -3.13 26.71
N GLU A 53 8.31 -3.88 27.41
CA GLU A 53 7.90 -4.77 28.49
C GLU A 53 7.16 -3.98 29.58
N SER A 54 6.02 -4.50 30.03
CA SER A 54 5.24 -3.96 31.16
C SER A 54 4.64 -2.55 30.98
N LYS A 55 4.56 -2.00 29.76
CA LYS A 55 3.84 -0.73 29.54
C LYS A 55 2.33 -0.94 29.56
N SER A 56 1.64 -0.27 30.48
CA SER A 56 0.19 0.00 30.40
C SER A 56 -0.07 1.08 29.36
N PHE A 57 -1.34 1.27 28.97
CA PHE A 57 -1.70 2.39 28.12
C PHE A 57 -1.41 3.72 28.84
N ASP A 58 -0.76 4.66 28.14
CA ASP A 58 -0.59 6.02 28.64
C ASP A 58 -1.90 6.78 28.48
N THR A 59 -2.60 6.97 29.60
CA THR A 59 -3.91 7.64 29.62
C THR A 59 -3.82 9.10 29.21
N LYS A 60 -2.69 9.78 29.42
CA LYS A 60 -2.51 11.17 28.98
C LYS A 60 -2.48 11.25 27.46
N PHE A 61 -1.73 10.36 26.82
CA PHE A 61 -1.71 10.26 25.36
C PHE A 61 -3.11 9.92 24.83
N VAL A 62 -3.82 8.98 25.44
CA VAL A 62 -5.18 8.59 25.00
C VAL A 62 -6.14 9.78 25.06
N ASP A 63 -6.12 10.53 26.16
CA ASP A 63 -6.97 11.71 26.33
C ASP A 63 -6.58 12.83 25.36
N GLU A 64 -5.29 13.04 25.12
CA GLU A 64 -4.79 14.08 24.21
C GLU A 64 -5.09 13.76 22.74
N PHE A 65 -4.87 12.52 22.32
CA PHE A 65 -5.02 12.08 20.93
C PHE A 65 -6.49 11.83 20.59
N PHE A 66 -7.17 10.96 21.33
CA PHE A 66 -8.54 10.52 21.00
C PHE A 66 -9.62 11.38 21.67
N GLY A 67 -9.33 12.08 22.77
CA GLY A 67 -10.33 12.84 23.54
C GLY A 67 -11.35 11.98 24.28
N LYS A 68 -11.19 10.65 24.26
CA LYS A 68 -12.06 9.67 24.92
C LYS A 68 -11.28 8.38 25.17
N ARG A 69 -11.77 7.57 26.13
CA ARG A 69 -11.12 6.31 26.53
C ARG A 69 -11.86 5.04 26.12
N LYS A 70 -13.09 5.18 25.64
CA LYS A 70 -13.81 4.11 24.94
C LYS A 70 -13.59 4.29 23.45
N LEU A 71 -12.72 3.45 22.91
CA LEU A 71 -12.27 3.49 21.52
C LEU A 71 -12.92 2.36 20.73
N THR A 72 -13.23 2.64 19.48
CA THR A 72 -13.69 1.66 18.48
C THR A 72 -12.51 1.31 17.58
N PHE A 73 -12.36 0.03 17.27
CA PHE A 73 -11.38 -0.42 16.28
C PHE A 73 -12.02 -1.30 15.23
N VAL A 74 -11.38 -1.36 14.07
CA VAL A 74 -11.75 -2.27 13.00
C VAL A 74 -10.51 -2.82 12.31
N GLY A 75 -10.48 -4.13 12.08
CA GLY A 75 -9.57 -4.78 11.14
C GLY A 75 -10.27 -5.00 9.81
N ILE A 76 -9.61 -4.75 8.69
CA ILE A 76 -10.14 -4.97 7.35
C ILE A 76 -9.21 -5.91 6.60
N ASP A 77 -9.80 -6.90 5.92
CA ASP A 77 -9.10 -7.80 5.02
C ASP A 77 -9.96 -8.10 3.80
N GLY A 78 -9.29 -8.36 2.68
CA GLY A 78 -9.86 -8.61 1.38
C GLY A 78 -9.96 -10.12 1.06
N THR A 79 -10.80 -10.43 0.08
CA THR A 79 -10.74 -11.72 -0.60
C THR A 79 -10.95 -11.52 -2.09
N VAL A 80 -10.42 -12.46 -2.85
CA VAL A 80 -10.50 -12.48 -4.30
C VAL A 80 -10.73 -13.91 -4.78
N LEU A 81 -11.49 -14.06 -5.85
CA LEU A 81 -11.68 -15.31 -6.58
C LEU A 81 -11.63 -15.02 -8.07
N LYS A 82 -10.82 -15.80 -8.77
CA LYS A 82 -10.75 -15.88 -10.22
C LYS A 82 -11.07 -17.31 -10.61
N HIS A 83 -12.14 -17.51 -11.37
CA HIS A 83 -12.62 -18.85 -11.72
C HIS A 83 -13.13 -18.89 -13.15
N ASP A 84 -12.54 -19.78 -13.96
CA ASP A 84 -12.98 -20.04 -15.32
C ASP A 84 -14.19 -20.98 -15.33
N VAL A 85 -15.19 -20.62 -16.14
CA VAL A 85 -16.40 -21.39 -16.37
C VAL A 85 -16.67 -21.36 -17.88
N PHE A 86 -16.18 -22.38 -18.60
CA PHE A 86 -16.12 -22.38 -20.07
C PHE A 86 -15.32 -21.17 -20.59
N ASP A 87 -15.86 -20.43 -21.57
CA ASP A 87 -15.25 -19.23 -22.13
C ASP A 87 -15.49 -17.97 -21.27
N LEU A 88 -16.06 -18.13 -20.07
CA LEU A 88 -16.21 -17.06 -19.09
C LEU A 88 -15.11 -17.13 -18.05
N LEU A 89 -14.58 -15.97 -17.69
CA LEU A 89 -13.80 -15.76 -16.48
C LEU A 89 -14.66 -14.98 -15.49
N ILE A 90 -14.84 -15.55 -14.30
CA ILE A 90 -15.59 -14.91 -13.23
C ILE A 90 -14.58 -14.33 -12.24
N PHE A 91 -14.61 -13.01 -12.12
CA PHE A 91 -13.89 -12.28 -11.09
C PHE A 91 -14.83 -11.96 -9.94
N PHE A 92 -14.39 -12.21 -8.72
CA PHE A 92 -15.04 -11.77 -7.51
C PHE A 92 -14.00 -11.18 -6.58
N ALA A 93 -14.38 -10.11 -5.90
CA ALA A 93 -13.55 -9.50 -4.88
C ALA A 93 -14.43 -8.75 -3.87
N GLY A 94 -13.92 -8.62 -2.66
CA GLY A 94 -14.55 -7.82 -1.63
C GLY A 94 -13.68 -7.66 -0.39
N ALA A 95 -14.09 -6.75 0.49
CA ALA A 95 -13.43 -6.45 1.74
C ALA A 95 -14.41 -6.53 2.90
N TYR A 96 -13.94 -7.06 4.02
CA TYR A 96 -14.78 -7.36 5.18
C TYR A 96 -14.18 -6.83 6.47
N PRO A 97 -14.98 -6.10 7.29
CA PRO A 97 -14.51 -5.54 8.55
C PRO A 97 -14.73 -6.47 9.75
N ALA A 98 -13.80 -6.46 10.69
CA ALA A 98 -13.90 -7.07 12.01
C ALA A 98 -13.84 -5.98 13.10
N PHE A 99 -14.98 -5.71 13.75
CA PHE A 99 -15.11 -4.62 14.72
C PHE A 99 -14.82 -5.06 16.16
N GLY A 100 -14.48 -4.08 16.99
CA GLY A 100 -14.51 -4.21 18.43
C GLY A 100 -14.33 -2.87 19.14
N THR A 101 -14.27 -2.93 20.47
CA THR A 101 -14.05 -1.77 21.32
C THR A 101 -12.99 -2.03 22.38
N ILE A 102 -12.35 -0.95 22.80
CA ILE A 102 -11.36 -0.93 23.87
C ILE A 102 -11.83 0.10 24.87
N GLU A 103 -11.94 -0.29 26.12
CA GLU A 103 -12.17 0.63 27.23
C GLU A 103 -10.92 0.72 28.08
N ILE A 104 -10.32 1.92 28.13
CA ILE A 104 -9.07 2.18 28.85
C ILE A 104 -9.39 2.84 30.20
N GLU A 105 -9.04 2.16 31.28
CA GLU A 105 -9.19 2.65 32.65
C GLU A 105 -8.16 3.75 32.98
N GLU A 106 -8.41 4.51 34.04
CA GLU A 106 -7.44 5.46 34.61
C GLU A 106 -6.08 4.83 34.95
N THR A 107 -6.09 3.54 35.28
CA THR A 107 -4.89 2.77 35.61
C THR A 107 -4.05 2.41 34.38
N GLY A 108 -4.54 2.67 33.16
CA GLY A 108 -3.93 2.26 31.91
C GLY A 108 -4.19 0.80 31.55
N LYS A 109 -4.99 0.07 32.33
CA LYS A 109 -5.53 -1.24 31.94
C LYS A 109 -6.62 -1.06 30.87
N ALA A 110 -6.76 -2.05 30.01
CA ALA A 110 -7.75 -2.02 28.95
C ALA A 110 -8.56 -3.30 28.89
N VAL A 111 -9.86 -3.16 28.63
CA VAL A 111 -10.79 -4.26 28.36
C VAL A 111 -11.13 -4.25 26.88
N PHE A 112 -11.01 -5.40 26.23
CA PHE A 112 -11.27 -5.58 24.81
C PHE A 112 -12.56 -6.37 24.61
N GLU A 113 -13.46 -5.82 23.82
CA GLU A 113 -14.67 -6.49 23.37
C GLU A 113 -14.62 -6.63 21.86
N TYR A 114 -14.84 -7.84 21.36
CA TYR A 114 -14.81 -8.17 19.94
C TYR A 114 -16.24 -8.45 19.50
N ASP A 115 -16.69 -7.85 18.41
CA ASP A 115 -18.11 -7.92 18.01
C ASP A 115 -18.46 -9.26 17.37
N GLU A 116 -19.06 -10.20 18.10
CA GLU A 116 -19.38 -11.53 17.57
C GLU A 116 -20.38 -11.55 16.39
N LYS A 117 -21.03 -10.43 16.07
CA LYS A 117 -22.05 -10.30 15.01
C LYS A 117 -21.48 -9.81 13.66
N TYR A 118 -20.25 -10.19 13.33
CA TYR A 118 -19.58 -9.75 12.10
C TYR A 118 -20.38 -10.03 10.82
N LEU A 119 -21.07 -11.18 10.74
CA LEU A 119 -21.89 -11.56 9.57
C LEU A 119 -23.21 -10.77 9.48
N GLU A 120 -23.75 -10.31 10.61
CA GLU A 120 -25.06 -9.63 10.66
C GLU A 120 -24.96 -8.13 10.37
N ARG A 121 -23.79 -7.51 10.59
CA ARG A 121 -23.58 -6.07 10.42
C ARG A 121 -23.72 -5.59 8.97
N GLY A 122 -23.46 -6.44 7.98
CA GLY A 122 -23.63 -6.10 6.56
C GLY A 122 -22.76 -4.95 6.04
N VAL A 123 -21.64 -4.63 6.70
CA VAL A 123 -20.77 -3.48 6.36
C VAL A 123 -19.68 -3.83 5.34
N GLY A 124 -19.54 -5.10 4.97
CA GLY A 124 -18.61 -5.52 3.91
C GLY A 124 -19.06 -5.04 2.53
N VAL A 125 -18.10 -4.87 1.63
CA VAL A 125 -18.33 -4.52 0.22
C VAL A 125 -17.81 -5.64 -0.67
N SER A 126 -18.55 -6.03 -1.69
CA SER A 126 -18.09 -7.03 -2.66
C SER A 126 -18.79 -6.86 -4.01
N SER A 127 -18.15 -7.37 -5.06
CA SER A 127 -18.70 -7.36 -6.41
C SER A 127 -18.24 -8.58 -7.21
N VAL A 128 -19.01 -8.91 -8.25
CA VAL A 128 -18.76 -10.06 -9.12
C VAL A 128 -18.91 -9.66 -10.59
N LEU A 129 -17.91 -10.00 -11.41
CA LEU A 129 -17.84 -9.74 -12.83
C LEU A 129 -17.64 -11.06 -13.58
N PRO A 130 -18.72 -11.69 -14.08
CA PRO A 130 -18.61 -12.68 -15.16
C PRO A 130 -18.31 -11.94 -16.48
N VAL A 131 -17.26 -12.33 -17.19
CA VAL A 131 -16.86 -11.72 -18.48
C VAL A 131 -16.29 -12.78 -19.41
N TYR A 132 -16.41 -12.60 -20.73
CA TYR A 132 -15.76 -13.52 -21.66
C TYR A 132 -14.23 -13.40 -21.56
N ILE A 133 -13.52 -14.52 -21.69
CA ILE A 133 -12.04 -14.52 -21.67
C ILE A 133 -11.48 -13.59 -22.75
N SER A 134 -12.13 -13.53 -23.92
CA SER A 134 -11.78 -12.62 -25.02
C SER A 134 -11.95 -11.13 -24.69
N GLU A 135 -12.78 -10.79 -23.69
CA GLU A 135 -12.99 -9.41 -23.24
C GLU A 135 -12.05 -9.02 -22.08
N VAL A 136 -11.39 -9.98 -21.43
CA VAL A 136 -10.46 -9.71 -20.32
C VAL A 136 -9.35 -8.72 -20.72
N PRO A 137 -8.73 -8.80 -21.92
CA PRO A 137 -7.74 -7.80 -22.35
C PRO A 137 -8.28 -6.36 -22.46
N HIS A 138 -9.60 -6.17 -22.57
CA HIS A 138 -10.21 -4.83 -22.60
C HIS A 138 -10.41 -4.22 -21.21
N ILE A 139 -10.45 -5.05 -20.16
CA ILE A 139 -10.61 -4.60 -18.77
C ILE A 139 -9.29 -4.66 -18.00
N ASP A 140 -8.38 -5.54 -18.37
CA ASP A 140 -7.14 -5.78 -17.66
C ASP A 140 -5.91 -5.33 -18.43
N GLN A 141 -5.49 -4.10 -18.16
CA GLN A 141 -4.37 -3.46 -18.81
C GLN A 141 -3.01 -4.04 -18.37
N THR A 142 -2.96 -4.91 -17.34
CA THR A 142 -1.70 -5.58 -16.95
C THR A 142 -1.30 -6.68 -17.93
N LEU A 143 -2.23 -7.10 -18.79
CA LEU A 143 -1.97 -8.06 -19.86
C LEU A 143 -1.28 -7.41 -21.06
N LEU A 144 -1.26 -6.07 -21.14
CA LEU A 144 -0.61 -5.34 -22.22
C LEU A 144 0.92 -5.37 -22.04
N ILE A 145 1.62 -5.88 -23.05
CA ILE A 145 3.07 -5.79 -23.12
C ILE A 145 3.44 -4.41 -23.64
N ARG A 146 4.21 -3.65 -22.85
CA ARG A 146 4.64 -2.29 -23.18
C ARG A 146 6.14 -2.23 -23.44
N SER A 147 6.55 -1.42 -24.41
CA SER A 147 7.95 -1.08 -24.65
C SER A 147 8.52 -0.20 -23.52
N GLU A 148 9.84 0.02 -23.48
CA GLU A 148 10.47 0.95 -22.52
C GLU A 148 9.93 2.40 -22.65
N GLU A 149 9.36 2.73 -23.82
CA GLU A 149 8.76 4.04 -24.13
C GLU A 149 7.26 4.11 -23.80
N GLY A 150 6.63 2.98 -23.42
CA GLY A 150 5.23 2.91 -22.96
C GLY A 150 4.22 2.41 -24.02
N ASP A 151 4.65 2.24 -25.27
CA ASP A 151 3.81 1.79 -26.37
C ASP A 151 3.44 0.31 -26.24
N VAL A 152 2.19 -0.03 -26.57
CA VAL A 152 1.67 -1.40 -26.52
C VAL A 152 2.14 -2.21 -27.73
N GLU A 153 2.77 -3.36 -27.49
CA GLU A 153 3.15 -4.31 -28.52
C GLU A 153 1.94 -5.12 -29.02
N GLN A 154 1.30 -4.64 -30.09
CA GLN A 154 0.09 -5.26 -30.67
C GLN A 154 0.32 -6.61 -31.39
N SER A 155 1.57 -7.08 -31.52
CA SER A 155 1.91 -8.28 -32.30
C SER A 155 1.73 -9.60 -31.53
N ILE A 156 1.41 -9.54 -30.24
CA ILE A 156 1.37 -10.70 -29.35
C ILE A 156 -0.09 -11.11 -29.09
N SER A 157 -0.50 -12.24 -29.68
CA SER A 157 -1.75 -12.91 -29.32
C SER A 157 -1.50 -13.82 -28.12
N HIS A 158 -2.15 -13.55 -27.00
CA HIS A 158 -2.09 -14.42 -25.82
C HIS A 158 -3.09 -15.57 -25.93
N SER A 159 -2.75 -16.73 -25.35
CA SER A 159 -3.70 -17.85 -25.22
C SER A 159 -4.63 -17.62 -24.03
N ASP A 160 -5.84 -18.19 -24.06
CA ASP A 160 -6.81 -18.09 -22.96
C ASP A 160 -6.22 -18.51 -21.61
N SER A 161 -5.44 -19.60 -21.57
CA SER A 161 -4.76 -20.03 -20.35
C SER A 161 -3.80 -18.97 -19.80
N TRP A 162 -3.10 -18.25 -20.69
CA TRP A 162 -2.20 -17.18 -20.28
C TRP A 162 -2.97 -15.98 -19.74
N VAL A 163 -4.08 -15.61 -20.39
CA VAL A 163 -4.98 -14.54 -19.92
C VAL A 163 -5.54 -14.86 -18.53
N ILE A 164 -6.04 -16.09 -18.35
CA ILE A 164 -6.55 -16.56 -17.04
C ILE A 164 -5.43 -16.49 -16.00
N ASP A 165 -4.25 -17.03 -16.28
CA ASP A 165 -3.17 -17.12 -15.28
C ASP A 165 -2.62 -15.72 -14.90
N ASN A 166 -2.54 -14.79 -15.85
CA ASN A 166 -1.87 -13.50 -15.68
C ASN A 166 -2.80 -12.31 -15.41
N SER A 167 -4.12 -12.48 -15.50
CA SER A 167 -5.06 -11.40 -15.16
C SER A 167 -4.99 -11.05 -13.67
N ALA A 168 -4.84 -9.74 -13.41
CA ALA A 168 -4.79 -9.10 -12.10
C ALA A 168 -6.06 -8.29 -11.78
N PHE A 169 -7.05 -8.22 -12.68
CA PHE A 169 -8.27 -7.42 -12.48
C PHE A 169 -8.93 -7.62 -11.11
N ALA A 170 -9.06 -8.86 -10.67
CA ALA A 170 -9.68 -9.17 -9.39
C ALA A 170 -8.84 -8.70 -8.18
N ASP A 171 -7.51 -8.70 -8.30
CA ASP A 171 -6.61 -8.17 -7.27
C ASP A 171 -6.75 -6.64 -7.14
N TYR A 172 -6.86 -5.93 -8.26
CA TYR A 172 -7.15 -4.48 -8.26
C TYR A 172 -8.53 -4.19 -7.67
N MET A 173 -9.53 -5.01 -7.98
CA MET A 173 -10.88 -4.87 -7.41
C MET A 173 -10.90 -5.14 -5.90
N MET A 174 -10.11 -6.10 -5.42
CA MET A 174 -9.92 -6.36 -4.00
C MET A 174 -9.26 -5.16 -3.30
N GLY A 175 -8.15 -4.66 -3.84
CA GLY A 175 -7.48 -3.46 -3.30
C GLY A 175 -8.44 -2.27 -3.23
N LEU A 176 -9.19 -2.01 -4.31
CA LEU A 176 -10.21 -0.95 -4.33
C LEU A 176 -11.26 -1.17 -3.23
N SER A 177 -11.73 -2.39 -3.05
CA SER A 177 -12.75 -2.71 -2.03
C SER A 177 -12.28 -2.40 -0.61
N GLU A 178 -11.01 -2.67 -0.29
CA GLU A 178 -10.44 -2.38 1.03
C GLU A 178 -10.24 -0.88 1.27
N PHE A 179 -9.73 -0.14 0.29
CA PHE A 179 -9.55 1.32 0.42
C PHE A 179 -10.87 2.07 0.41
N TYR A 180 -11.84 1.65 -0.43
CA TYR A 180 -13.17 2.24 -0.44
C TYR A 180 -13.90 1.98 0.87
N LEU A 181 -13.82 0.76 1.42
CA LEU A 181 -14.38 0.46 2.74
C LEU A 181 -13.72 1.29 3.85
N THR A 182 -12.41 1.47 3.79
CA THR A 182 -11.66 2.33 4.73
C THR A 182 -12.15 3.78 4.64
N TYR A 183 -12.28 4.32 3.43
CA TYR A 183 -12.84 5.64 3.21
C TYR A 183 -14.28 5.77 3.72
N HIS A 184 -15.13 4.77 3.47
CA HIS A 184 -16.51 4.75 3.97
C HIS A 184 -16.55 4.78 5.50
N LEU A 185 -15.74 3.96 6.18
CA LEU A 185 -15.70 3.87 7.65
C LEU A 185 -15.12 5.13 8.32
N THR A 186 -14.21 5.83 7.64
CA THR A 186 -13.66 7.12 8.12
C THR A 186 -14.59 8.31 7.84
N SER A 187 -15.55 8.14 6.94
CA SER A 187 -16.51 9.19 6.54
C SER A 187 -17.84 9.14 7.31
N LEU A 188 -18.04 8.14 8.17
CA LEU A 188 -19.25 8.03 9.00
C LEU A 188 -19.40 9.23 9.95
N GLU A 189 -20.64 9.55 10.35
CA GLU A 189 -20.90 10.59 11.36
C GLU A 189 -20.15 10.33 12.67
N LYS A 190 -20.01 9.05 13.03
CA LYS A 190 -19.20 8.56 14.15
C LYS A 190 -18.14 7.62 13.57
N PRO A 191 -16.99 8.17 13.12
CA PRO A 191 -15.95 7.35 12.53
C PRO A 191 -15.32 6.43 13.59
N VAL A 192 -14.69 5.37 13.12
CA VAL A 192 -13.87 4.49 13.96
C VAL A 192 -12.64 5.21 14.48
N ASP A 193 -12.12 4.78 15.63
CA ASP A 193 -10.94 5.43 16.25
C ASP A 193 -9.62 4.81 15.78
N ILE A 194 -9.62 3.51 15.48
CA ILE A 194 -8.44 2.75 15.07
C ILE A 194 -8.77 1.87 13.87
N LEU A 195 -7.99 1.99 12.80
CA LEU A 195 -8.09 1.21 11.56
C LEU A 195 -6.85 0.34 11.39
N LEU A 196 -7.06 -0.96 11.18
CA LEU A 196 -6.02 -1.95 10.93
C LEU A 196 -6.27 -2.58 9.56
N LEU A 197 -5.25 -2.60 8.70
CA LEU A 197 -5.29 -3.28 7.39
C LEU A 197 -4.07 -4.21 7.23
N ASP A 198 -4.21 -5.33 6.53
CA ASP A 198 -3.08 -6.20 6.13
C ASP A 198 -2.36 -5.63 4.88
N ARG A 199 -2.05 -4.33 4.90
CA ARG A 199 -1.43 -3.56 3.81
C ARG A 199 -0.39 -2.59 4.33
N ILE A 200 0.55 -2.18 3.48
CA ILE A 200 1.56 -1.16 3.80
C ILE A 200 1.30 0.07 2.95
N PHE A 201 0.68 1.09 3.53
CA PHE A 201 0.12 2.23 2.79
C PHE A 201 1.16 2.98 1.96
N SER A 202 2.36 3.17 2.50
CA SER A 202 3.45 3.82 1.78
C SER A 202 3.84 3.08 0.49
N SER A 203 3.74 1.74 0.47
CA SER A 203 3.98 0.94 -0.72
C SER A 203 2.80 0.99 -1.70
N GLU A 204 1.57 0.99 -1.18
CA GLU A 204 0.33 1.09 -1.97
C GLU A 204 0.26 2.43 -2.71
N VAL A 205 0.51 3.55 -2.01
CA VAL A 205 0.58 4.88 -2.64
C VAL A 205 1.61 4.91 -3.75
N ALA A 206 2.83 4.40 -3.51
CA ALA A 206 3.88 4.38 -4.53
C ALA A 206 3.49 3.52 -5.76
N SER A 207 2.84 2.38 -5.52
CA SER A 207 2.37 1.46 -6.57
C SER A 207 1.28 2.11 -7.42
N PHE A 208 0.16 2.52 -6.82
CA PHE A 208 -0.94 3.15 -7.58
C PHE A 208 -0.53 4.48 -8.20
N TYR A 209 0.39 5.22 -7.57
CA TYR A 209 0.96 6.42 -8.18
C TYR A 209 1.78 6.07 -9.43
N ALA A 210 2.46 4.93 -9.50
CA ALA A 210 3.11 4.51 -10.74
C ALA A 210 2.07 4.06 -11.79
N GLU A 211 1.09 3.25 -11.41
CA GLU A 211 0.09 2.65 -12.32
C GLU A 211 -0.89 3.66 -12.92
N THR A 212 -1.13 4.78 -12.25
CA THR A 212 -2.05 5.83 -12.73
C THR A 212 -1.32 6.98 -13.44
N SER A 213 -0.02 6.80 -13.74
CA SER A 213 0.78 7.78 -14.48
C SER A 213 0.30 7.91 -15.93
N ASP A 214 0.05 9.13 -16.38
CA ASP A 214 -0.37 9.47 -17.75
C ASP A 214 0.66 9.11 -18.82
N PHE A 215 1.93 8.95 -18.46
CA PHE A 215 2.96 8.39 -19.35
C PHE A 215 2.86 6.88 -19.59
N ARG A 216 2.02 6.16 -18.83
CA ARG A 216 1.89 4.70 -18.91
C ARG A 216 0.51 4.25 -19.39
N VAL A 217 -0.43 5.18 -19.54
CA VAL A 217 -1.83 4.89 -19.77
C VAL A 217 -2.33 5.77 -20.90
N ASP A 218 -2.91 5.15 -21.92
CA ASP A 218 -3.67 5.90 -22.92
C ASP A 218 -5.04 6.23 -22.34
N LEU A 219 -5.18 7.44 -21.79
CA LEU A 219 -6.41 7.88 -21.12
C LEU A 219 -7.64 7.91 -22.04
N ASP A 220 -7.46 7.99 -23.37
CA ASP A 220 -8.60 7.98 -24.29
C ASP A 220 -9.16 6.58 -24.51
N HIS A 221 -8.31 5.54 -24.51
CA HIS A 221 -8.70 4.18 -24.88
C HIS A 221 -8.74 3.22 -23.68
N GLU A 222 -7.86 3.41 -22.70
CA GLU A 222 -7.61 2.47 -21.59
C GLU A 222 -8.29 2.90 -20.26
N CYS A 223 -9.06 3.99 -20.25
CA CYS A 223 -9.78 4.47 -19.07
C CYS A 223 -11.28 4.72 -19.33
N GLY A 224 -12.14 4.02 -18.60
CA GLY A 224 -13.59 4.20 -18.61
C GLY A 224 -14.06 5.45 -17.85
N LEU A 225 -13.26 5.98 -16.91
CA LEU A 225 -13.64 7.19 -16.14
C LEU A 225 -13.60 8.48 -16.97
N ILE A 226 -12.74 8.54 -17.99
CA ILE A 226 -12.53 9.77 -18.77
C ILE A 226 -13.75 10.04 -19.65
N GLY A 227 -14.31 11.25 -19.52
CA GLY A 227 -15.56 11.63 -20.18
C GLY A 227 -16.81 11.44 -19.32
N HIS A 228 -16.73 10.67 -18.22
CA HIS A 228 -17.86 10.40 -17.33
C HIS A 228 -18.49 11.70 -16.81
N LYS A 229 -19.79 11.88 -17.00
CA LYS A 229 -20.47 13.13 -16.62
C LYS A 229 -21.03 13.04 -15.22
N MET A 230 -20.36 13.74 -14.30
CA MET A 230 -20.87 13.97 -12.94
C MET A 230 -21.43 15.38 -12.83
N ASN A 231 -22.70 15.50 -12.43
CA ASN A 231 -23.40 16.78 -12.31
C ASN A 231 -23.27 17.65 -13.58
N GLY A 232 -23.34 17.02 -14.76
CA GLY A 232 -23.30 17.69 -16.06
C GLY A 232 -21.91 18.06 -16.60
N ARG A 233 -20.82 17.86 -15.84
CA ARG A 233 -19.44 18.11 -16.30
C ARG A 233 -18.67 16.79 -16.43
N ALA A 234 -18.01 16.59 -17.56
CA ALA A 234 -17.20 15.40 -17.82
C ALA A 234 -15.97 15.33 -16.89
N PHE A 235 -15.54 14.14 -16.50
CA PHE A 235 -14.27 13.91 -15.84
C PHE A 235 -13.14 14.02 -16.86
N SER A 236 -12.20 14.95 -16.65
CA SER A 236 -11.18 15.25 -17.65
C SER A 236 -9.85 14.56 -17.39
N LYS A 237 -9.04 14.39 -18.44
CA LYS A 237 -7.64 13.95 -18.32
C LYS A 237 -6.82 14.85 -17.39
N THR A 238 -7.15 16.13 -17.35
CA THR A 238 -6.48 17.09 -16.47
C THR A 238 -6.81 16.80 -15.01
N GLU A 239 -8.07 16.48 -14.69
CA GLU A 239 -8.46 16.08 -13.34
C GLU A 239 -7.75 14.78 -12.93
N TRP A 240 -7.65 13.78 -13.82
CA TRP A 240 -6.86 12.56 -13.57
C TRP A 240 -5.40 12.87 -13.22
N VAL A 241 -4.72 13.64 -14.08
CA VAL A 241 -3.28 13.91 -13.96
C VAL A 241 -2.93 14.70 -12.69
N TYR A 242 -3.75 15.67 -12.31
CA TYR A 242 -3.45 16.52 -11.17
C TYR A 242 -3.98 15.95 -9.86
N ALA A 243 -5.18 15.34 -9.82
CA ALA A 243 -5.75 14.79 -8.59
C ALA A 243 -4.83 13.75 -7.94
N ARG A 244 -4.26 12.83 -8.74
CA ARG A 244 -3.34 11.80 -8.26
C ARG A 244 -2.05 12.37 -7.62
N LYS A 245 -1.72 13.64 -7.86
CA LYS A 245 -0.52 14.30 -7.33
C LYS A 245 -0.82 15.18 -6.11
N LEU A 246 -2.09 15.39 -5.78
CA LEU A 246 -2.53 16.21 -4.65
C LEU A 246 -2.69 15.32 -3.41
N PHE A 247 -1.58 15.05 -2.74
CA PHE A 247 -1.56 14.25 -1.53
C PHE A 247 -0.67 14.90 -0.47
N GLY A 248 -1.22 15.10 0.72
CA GLY A 248 -0.49 15.67 1.84
C GLY A 248 -1.36 16.56 2.71
N ASN A 249 -0.70 17.24 3.65
CA ASN A 249 -1.26 18.18 4.58
C ASN A 249 -0.32 19.38 4.69
N LEU A 250 -0.80 20.58 4.32
CA LEU A 250 0.01 21.80 4.32
C LEU A 250 0.64 22.10 5.69
N ARG A 251 -0.01 21.70 6.81
CA ARG A 251 0.55 21.86 8.17
C ARG A 251 1.83 21.05 8.39
N MET A 252 2.02 19.97 7.65
CA MET A 252 3.24 19.14 7.67
C MET A 252 4.23 19.57 6.58
N GLY A 253 3.87 20.56 5.76
CA GLY A 253 4.63 20.94 4.58
C GLY A 253 4.54 19.90 3.45
N THR A 254 3.44 19.14 3.35
CA THR A 254 3.20 18.16 2.27
C THR A 254 2.02 18.59 1.37
N PRO A 255 2.11 18.47 0.02
CA PRO A 255 3.27 18.07 -0.76
C PRO A 255 4.51 18.94 -0.50
N ALA A 256 5.69 18.36 -0.63
CA ALA A 256 6.93 19.06 -0.35
C ALA A 256 7.18 20.19 -1.36
N ALA A 257 7.75 21.31 -0.92
CA ALA A 257 8.11 22.45 -1.78
C ALA A 257 9.40 22.20 -2.59
N ARG A 258 9.59 20.96 -3.09
CA ARG A 258 10.85 20.47 -3.65
C ARG A 258 10.61 19.42 -4.75
N GLY A 259 11.66 19.06 -5.48
CA GLY A 259 11.69 18.15 -6.63
C GLY A 259 10.46 18.19 -7.55
N GLU A 260 9.92 17.02 -7.79
CA GLU A 260 8.71 16.73 -8.56
C GLU A 260 7.40 17.16 -7.88
N PHE A 261 7.44 17.46 -6.57
CA PHE A 261 6.24 17.81 -5.79
C PHE A 261 5.93 19.30 -5.83
N LEU A 262 6.85 20.14 -6.31
CA LEU A 262 6.70 21.59 -6.28
C LEU A 262 5.44 22.09 -7.00
N LEU A 263 5.14 21.58 -8.20
CA LEU A 263 3.91 21.98 -8.90
C LEU A 263 2.66 21.58 -8.11
N SER A 264 2.63 20.37 -7.54
CA SER A 264 1.53 19.92 -6.69
C SER A 264 1.39 20.81 -5.46
N ARG A 265 2.51 21.19 -4.83
CA ARG A 265 2.51 22.11 -3.69
C ARG A 265 1.96 23.48 -4.07
N ILE A 266 2.38 24.06 -5.20
CA ILE A 266 1.85 25.33 -5.71
C ILE A 266 0.33 25.24 -5.92
N ILE A 267 -0.16 24.17 -6.54
CA ILE A 267 -1.60 23.98 -6.76
C ILE A 267 -2.32 23.90 -5.41
N PHE A 268 -1.74 23.20 -4.43
CA PHE A 268 -2.36 23.04 -3.11
C PHE A 268 -2.40 24.37 -2.33
N GLU A 269 -1.36 25.20 -2.41
CA GLU A 269 -1.38 26.56 -1.86
C GLU A 269 -2.46 27.42 -2.54
N LEU A 270 -2.55 27.39 -3.88
CA LEU A 270 -3.59 28.10 -4.61
C LEU A 270 -5.00 27.59 -4.27
N MET A 271 -5.19 26.30 -3.99
CA MET A 271 -6.50 25.78 -3.55
C MET A 271 -6.93 26.30 -2.18
N ASN A 272 -5.98 26.61 -1.30
CA ASN A 272 -6.22 27.06 0.07
C ASN A 272 -6.13 28.59 0.26
N ALA A 273 -5.58 29.32 -0.72
CA ALA A 273 -5.51 30.77 -0.71
C ALA A 273 -6.86 31.43 -1.00
N GLU A 274 -7.07 32.64 -0.43
CA GLU A 274 -8.25 33.45 -0.72
C GLU A 274 -8.35 33.75 -2.23
N GLY A 275 -9.54 33.60 -2.81
CA GLY A 275 -9.77 33.79 -4.25
C GLY A 275 -9.06 32.78 -5.17
N ASN A 276 -8.41 31.76 -4.59
CA ASN A 276 -7.53 30.81 -5.27
C ASN A 276 -6.41 31.48 -6.06
N SER A 277 -5.83 32.52 -5.47
CA SER A 277 -4.95 33.46 -6.15
C SER A 277 -3.78 33.84 -5.26
N LEU A 278 -2.57 33.77 -5.82
CA LEU A 278 -1.34 34.22 -5.15
C LEU A 278 -0.43 34.93 -6.16
N THR A 279 0.25 35.96 -5.70
CA THR A 279 1.36 36.60 -6.40
C THR A 279 2.61 35.73 -6.34
N ARG A 280 3.59 36.02 -7.20
CA ARG A 280 4.90 35.37 -7.13
C ARG A 280 5.58 35.58 -5.77
N LYS A 281 5.45 36.79 -5.21
CA LYS A 281 6.07 37.15 -3.93
C LYS A 281 5.48 36.34 -2.78
N GLU A 282 4.15 36.22 -2.75
CA GLU A 282 3.47 35.40 -1.73
C GLU A 282 3.85 33.92 -1.85
N LEU A 283 3.99 33.38 -3.07
CA LEU A 283 4.47 32.01 -3.26
C LEU A 283 5.91 31.80 -2.77
N VAL A 284 6.81 32.74 -3.04
CA VAL A 284 8.20 32.67 -2.52
C VAL A 284 8.23 32.67 -0.99
N GLU A 285 7.40 33.51 -0.37
CA GLU A 285 7.29 33.60 1.09
C GLU A 285 6.68 32.33 1.70
N LEU A 286 5.58 31.81 1.13
CA LEU A 286 4.90 30.60 1.61
C LEU A 286 5.73 29.32 1.44
N LEU A 287 6.51 29.24 0.37
CA LEU A 287 7.36 28.09 0.07
C LEU A 287 8.74 28.18 0.74
N GLU A 288 9.00 29.27 1.48
CA GLU A 288 10.25 29.54 2.19
C GLU A 288 11.48 29.48 1.26
N PHE A 289 11.34 30.04 0.05
CA PHE A 289 12.44 30.09 -0.92
C PHE A 289 13.43 31.21 -0.59
N ASP A 290 14.71 30.86 -0.52
CA ASP A 290 15.79 31.71 -0.01
C ASP A 290 16.88 32.01 -1.05
N ASN A 291 16.78 31.43 -2.25
CA ASN A 291 17.78 31.58 -3.29
C ASN A 291 17.19 31.68 -4.71
N GLU A 292 17.98 32.28 -5.63
CA GLU A 292 17.60 32.51 -7.02
C GLU A 292 17.29 31.22 -7.78
N PHE A 293 17.88 30.08 -7.40
CA PHE A 293 17.66 28.80 -8.07
C PHE A 293 16.26 28.23 -7.77
N GLN A 294 15.83 28.25 -6.51
CA GLN A 294 14.47 27.88 -6.11
C GLN A 294 13.43 28.79 -6.77
N GLU A 295 13.69 30.09 -6.79
CA GLU A 295 12.85 31.07 -7.47
C GLU A 295 12.75 30.82 -8.99
N ALA A 296 13.87 30.52 -9.66
CA ALA A 296 13.86 30.17 -11.08
C ALA A 296 13.07 28.89 -11.35
N ARG A 297 13.10 27.92 -10.41
CA ARG A 297 12.31 26.69 -10.51
C ARG A 297 10.83 26.91 -10.25
N LEU A 298 10.48 27.79 -9.31
CA LEU A 298 9.11 28.28 -9.15
C LEU A 298 8.58 28.83 -10.48
N ASP A 299 9.35 29.69 -11.14
CA ASP A 299 8.96 30.28 -12.42
C ASP A 299 8.81 29.22 -13.53
N LYS A 300 9.65 28.17 -13.53
CA LYS A 300 9.53 27.02 -14.43
C LYS A 300 8.24 26.24 -14.15
N GLU A 301 7.95 25.90 -12.90
CA GLU A 301 6.75 25.12 -12.56
C GLU A 301 5.45 25.91 -12.77
N LEU A 302 5.46 27.23 -12.55
CA LEU A 302 4.31 28.07 -12.89
C LEU A 302 4.06 28.08 -14.40
N LYS A 303 5.11 28.14 -15.23
CA LYS A 303 4.99 27.98 -16.68
C LYS A 303 4.44 26.60 -17.06
N ASN A 304 4.92 25.54 -16.41
CA ASN A 304 4.38 24.18 -16.61
C ASN A 304 2.91 24.10 -16.22
N GLY A 305 2.52 24.67 -15.07
CA GLY A 305 1.14 24.73 -14.59
C GLY A 305 0.20 25.53 -15.49
N MET A 306 0.71 26.54 -16.21
CA MET A 306 -0.06 27.27 -17.23
C MET A 306 -0.13 26.55 -18.58
N LYS A 307 0.92 25.83 -18.95
CA LYS A 307 1.01 25.11 -20.24
C LYS A 307 0.24 23.78 -20.22
N GLY A 308 0.31 23.04 -19.11
CA GLY A 308 -0.12 21.65 -19.02
C GLY A 308 1.01 20.66 -19.34
N THR A 309 0.69 19.37 -19.28
CA THR A 309 1.63 18.26 -19.51
C THR A 309 0.97 17.18 -20.35
N GLY A 310 1.64 16.72 -21.41
CA GLY A 310 1.08 15.74 -22.34
C GLY A 310 -0.28 16.20 -22.87
N GLU A 311 -1.32 15.43 -22.56
CA GLU A 311 -2.71 15.70 -22.95
C GLU A 311 -3.52 16.45 -21.88
N ALA A 312 -2.96 16.66 -20.68
CA ALA A 312 -3.57 17.49 -19.67
C ALA A 312 -3.31 18.98 -19.97
N GLU A 313 -4.37 19.79 -19.93
CA GLU A 313 -4.24 21.23 -20.07
C GLU A 313 -3.65 21.87 -18.81
N GLY A 314 -3.13 23.10 -18.94
CA GLY A 314 -2.69 23.87 -17.78
C GLY A 314 -3.83 24.15 -16.80
N VAL A 315 -3.55 24.09 -15.51
CA VAL A 315 -4.51 24.36 -14.42
C VAL A 315 -4.39 25.76 -13.84
N ILE A 316 -3.30 26.48 -14.14
CA ILE A 316 -3.03 27.84 -13.66
C ILE A 316 -3.25 28.84 -14.81
N ILE A 317 -3.77 30.03 -14.50
CA ILE A 317 -3.82 31.17 -15.39
C ILE A 317 -3.14 32.39 -14.74
N ARG A 318 -2.63 33.29 -15.57
CA ARG A 318 -2.07 34.57 -15.14
C ARG A 318 -3.16 35.64 -15.20
N ASP A 319 -3.43 36.29 -14.07
CA ASP A 319 -4.25 37.50 -14.00
C ASP A 319 -3.40 38.63 -13.41
N LYS A 320 -2.95 39.55 -14.28
CA LYS A 320 -1.98 40.60 -13.94
C LYS A 320 -0.72 40.04 -13.26
N ASP A 321 -0.50 40.37 -12.00
CA ASP A 321 0.60 39.94 -11.15
C ASP A 321 0.31 38.65 -10.35
N HIS A 322 -0.93 38.16 -10.41
CA HIS A 322 -1.40 36.96 -9.74
C HIS A 322 -1.36 35.71 -10.63
N PHE A 323 -1.09 34.58 -9.99
CA PHE A 323 -1.37 33.24 -10.50
C PHE A 323 -2.66 32.75 -9.88
N VAL A 324 -3.58 32.25 -10.71
CA VAL A 324 -4.92 31.88 -10.29
C VAL A 324 -5.22 30.47 -10.77
N LEU A 325 -5.82 29.65 -9.91
CA LEU A 325 -6.32 28.35 -10.33
C LEU A 325 -7.56 28.54 -11.22
N LYS A 326 -7.57 27.90 -12.40
CA LYS A 326 -8.72 27.96 -13.32
C LYS A 326 -10.01 27.58 -12.58
N PRO A 327 -11.12 28.30 -12.80
CA PRO A 327 -12.37 28.07 -12.06
C PRO A 327 -12.83 26.62 -12.00
N GLN A 328 -12.71 25.87 -13.11
CA GLN A 328 -13.13 24.47 -13.18
C GLN A 328 -12.31 23.50 -12.31
N TYR A 329 -11.13 23.89 -11.81
CA TYR A 329 -10.26 23.03 -11.00
C TYR A 329 -10.25 23.40 -9.52
N ARG A 330 -10.99 24.45 -9.13
CA ARG A 330 -11.10 24.88 -7.71
C ARG A 330 -11.85 23.87 -6.86
N ASP A 331 -12.75 23.10 -7.47
CA ASP A 331 -13.55 22.05 -6.83
C ASP A 331 -12.96 20.64 -7.02
N LEU A 332 -11.70 20.52 -7.46
CA LEU A 332 -11.08 19.23 -7.82
C LEU A 332 -11.18 18.18 -6.70
N HIS A 333 -11.04 18.60 -5.45
CA HIS A 333 -11.18 17.69 -4.30
C HIS A 333 -12.60 17.11 -4.18
N VAL A 334 -13.62 17.98 -4.21
CA VAL A 334 -15.05 17.61 -4.15
C VAL A 334 -15.43 16.69 -5.31
N ARG A 335 -14.84 16.96 -6.46
CA ARG A 335 -14.93 16.18 -7.69
C ARG A 335 -14.44 14.75 -7.55
N ILE A 336 -13.26 14.58 -6.98
CA ILE A 336 -12.66 13.26 -6.77
C ILE A 336 -13.44 12.48 -5.72
N LYS A 337 -13.94 13.14 -4.69
CA LYS A 337 -14.88 12.52 -3.77
C LYS A 337 -16.14 12.02 -4.48
N SER A 338 -16.72 12.86 -5.34
CA SER A 338 -17.94 12.52 -6.09
C SER A 338 -17.75 11.32 -7.02
N ILE A 339 -16.60 11.22 -7.72
CA ILE A 339 -16.34 10.09 -8.62
C ILE A 339 -16.17 8.77 -7.85
N VAL A 340 -15.47 8.82 -6.70
CA VAL A 340 -15.32 7.66 -5.82
C VAL A 340 -16.68 7.23 -5.27
N ASP A 341 -17.45 8.16 -4.70
CA ASP A 341 -18.77 7.88 -4.12
C ASP A 341 -19.73 7.27 -5.17
N GLU A 342 -19.75 7.82 -6.38
CA GLU A 342 -20.67 7.37 -7.44
C GLU A 342 -20.24 6.03 -8.08
N VAL A 343 -18.98 5.90 -8.46
CA VAL A 343 -18.51 4.72 -9.20
C VAL A 343 -18.35 3.53 -8.27
N CYS A 344 -17.68 3.69 -7.13
CA CYS A 344 -17.53 2.60 -6.15
C CYS A 344 -18.87 2.28 -5.48
N GLY A 345 -19.71 3.29 -5.23
CA GLY A 345 -21.06 3.09 -4.70
C GLY A 345 -21.92 2.21 -5.62
N ARG A 346 -21.86 2.40 -6.94
CA ARG A 346 -22.52 1.51 -7.91
C ARG A 346 -21.89 0.13 -7.93
N MET A 347 -20.56 0.06 -8.10
CA MET A 347 -19.82 -1.21 -8.21
C MET A 347 -20.11 -2.18 -7.06
N PHE A 348 -20.11 -1.66 -5.83
CA PHE A 348 -20.33 -2.43 -4.60
C PHE A 348 -21.77 -2.34 -4.05
N SER A 349 -22.71 -1.80 -4.83
CA SER A 349 -24.10 -1.61 -4.39
C SER A 349 -24.77 -2.95 -4.05
N THR A 350 -25.59 -2.97 -3.00
CA THR A 350 -26.49 -4.09 -2.70
C THR A 350 -27.87 -3.93 -3.34
N ASP A 351 -28.13 -2.81 -4.03
CA ASP A 351 -29.38 -2.57 -4.75
C ASP A 351 -29.48 -3.50 -5.97
N SER A 352 -30.53 -4.32 -6.01
CA SER A 352 -30.82 -5.25 -7.09
C SER A 352 -31.17 -4.55 -8.41
N ASN A 353 -31.48 -3.25 -8.39
CA ASN A 353 -31.75 -2.46 -9.58
C ASN A 353 -30.47 -1.98 -10.29
N VAL A 354 -29.32 -2.00 -9.61
CA VAL A 354 -28.04 -1.67 -10.24
C VAL A 354 -27.56 -2.87 -11.03
N GLY A 355 -27.72 -2.78 -12.34
CA GLY A 355 -27.42 -3.84 -13.28
C GLY A 355 -25.92 -4.13 -13.37
N TYR A 356 -25.60 -5.25 -14.02
CA TYR A 356 -24.23 -5.67 -14.29
C TYR A 356 -23.41 -4.60 -15.02
N GLU A 357 -23.97 -4.02 -16.08
CA GLU A 357 -23.26 -3.01 -16.87
C GLU A 357 -23.03 -1.73 -16.06
N ASP A 358 -23.99 -1.31 -15.23
CA ASP A 358 -23.87 -0.10 -14.42
C ASP A 358 -22.75 -0.16 -13.37
N ARG A 359 -22.31 -1.37 -13.00
CA ARG A 359 -21.25 -1.63 -12.01
C ARG A 359 -19.86 -1.52 -12.60
N PHE A 360 -19.70 -1.96 -13.85
CA PHE A 360 -18.39 -2.15 -14.48
C PHE A 360 -18.21 -1.36 -15.77
N LYS A 361 -19.24 -0.66 -16.23
CA LYS A 361 -19.19 0.21 -17.39
C LYS A 361 -19.67 1.61 -17.07
N ILE A 362 -19.08 2.57 -17.77
CA ILE A 362 -19.47 3.97 -17.80
C ILE A 362 -19.70 4.35 -19.26
N ASP A 363 -20.90 4.82 -19.58
CA ASP A 363 -21.29 5.19 -20.95
C ASP A 363 -20.95 4.07 -21.98
N GLY A 364 -21.11 2.81 -21.58
CA GLY A 364 -20.81 1.62 -22.39
C GLY A 364 -19.34 1.21 -22.44
N ARG A 365 -18.42 1.97 -21.84
CA ARG A 365 -16.98 1.65 -21.75
C ARG A 365 -16.67 0.90 -20.47
N TRP A 366 -15.79 -0.10 -20.53
CA TRP A 366 -15.33 -0.81 -19.36
C TRP A 366 -14.52 0.07 -18.40
N LEU A 367 -14.72 -0.17 -17.10
CA LEU A 367 -13.74 0.19 -16.07
C LEU A 367 -12.57 -0.78 -16.16
N THR A 368 -11.37 -0.25 -16.22
CA THR A 368 -10.14 -1.03 -16.39
C THR A 368 -9.33 -1.11 -15.10
N THR A 369 -8.28 -1.94 -15.07
CA THR A 369 -7.33 -1.97 -13.93
C THR A 369 -6.70 -0.60 -13.63
N ASN A 370 -6.51 0.28 -14.62
CA ASN A 370 -6.06 1.65 -14.37
C ASN A 370 -7.13 2.51 -13.69
N ASP A 371 -8.41 2.37 -14.08
CA ASP A 371 -9.51 3.05 -13.37
C ASP A 371 -9.61 2.55 -11.92
N LEU A 372 -9.50 1.25 -11.69
CA LEU A 372 -9.50 0.67 -10.34
C LEU A 372 -8.30 1.17 -9.52
N ALA A 373 -7.12 1.29 -10.12
CA ALA A 373 -5.94 1.87 -9.48
C ALA A 373 -6.15 3.34 -9.09
N PHE A 374 -6.78 4.12 -9.97
CA PHE A 374 -7.09 5.53 -9.71
C PHE A 374 -8.11 5.70 -8.59
N LEU A 375 -9.19 4.92 -8.62
CA LEU A 375 -10.19 4.92 -7.56
C LEU A 375 -9.60 4.43 -6.24
N SER A 376 -8.63 3.49 -6.28
CA SER A 376 -7.95 2.99 -5.08
C SER A 376 -7.10 4.07 -4.42
N ILE A 377 -6.25 4.76 -5.19
CA ILE A 377 -5.42 5.85 -4.64
C ILE A 377 -6.27 7.04 -4.19
N ALA A 378 -7.33 7.38 -4.93
CA ALA A 378 -8.27 8.42 -4.54
C ALA A 378 -8.99 8.07 -3.23
N SER A 379 -9.48 6.83 -3.09
CA SER A 379 -10.11 6.36 -1.85
C SER A 379 -9.13 6.40 -0.67
N LEU A 380 -7.88 5.99 -0.90
CA LEU A 380 -6.84 6.06 0.13
C LEU A 380 -6.55 7.50 0.53
N TYR A 381 -6.44 8.44 -0.42
CA TYR A 381 -6.23 9.86 -0.11
C TYR A 381 -7.38 10.45 0.71
N LEU A 382 -8.63 10.19 0.32
CA LEU A 382 -9.81 10.63 1.06
C LEU A 382 -9.86 10.02 2.48
N ALA A 383 -9.51 8.75 2.62
CA ALA A 383 -9.41 8.10 3.93
C ALA A 383 -8.33 8.75 4.81
N VAL A 384 -7.15 9.02 4.26
CA VAL A 384 -6.03 9.65 4.99
C VAL A 384 -6.42 11.05 5.48
N GLU A 385 -7.06 11.84 4.64
CA GLU A 385 -7.52 13.17 5.02
C GLU A 385 -8.56 13.12 6.14
N ASN A 386 -9.52 12.19 6.06
CA ASN A 386 -10.47 11.96 7.15
C ASN A 386 -9.77 11.52 8.44
N CYS A 387 -8.73 10.69 8.34
CA CYS A 387 -7.94 10.27 9.49
C CYS A 387 -7.21 11.45 10.16
N TRP A 388 -6.62 12.37 9.39
CA TRP A 388 -6.04 13.60 9.95
C TRP A 388 -7.09 14.49 10.59
N LYS A 389 -8.24 14.68 9.93
CA LYS A 389 -9.32 15.54 10.41
C LYS A 389 -9.94 15.04 11.72
N ASN A 390 -10.13 13.73 11.84
CA ASN A 390 -10.86 13.11 12.93
C ASN A 390 -9.94 12.43 13.98
N ARG A 391 -8.61 12.55 13.84
CA ARG A 391 -7.60 11.88 14.68
C ARG A 391 -7.82 10.37 14.78
N ILE A 392 -8.06 9.73 13.64
CA ILE A 392 -8.21 8.28 13.55
C ILE A 392 -6.82 7.67 13.39
N LEU A 393 -6.47 6.69 14.21
CA LEU A 393 -5.20 5.97 14.13
C LEU A 393 -5.24 4.94 12.98
N LEU A 394 -4.61 5.28 11.85
CA LEU A 394 -4.54 4.42 10.67
C LEU A 394 -3.24 3.61 10.67
N LEU A 395 -3.36 2.28 10.67
CA LEU A 395 -2.26 1.33 10.81
C LEU A 395 -2.33 0.25 9.73
N GLY A 396 -1.26 0.16 8.94
CA GLY A 396 -1.04 -0.88 7.96
C GLY A 396 -0.06 -1.90 8.51
N VAL A 397 -0.36 -3.19 8.46
CA VAL A 397 0.48 -4.27 9.02
C VAL A 397 0.79 -5.28 7.93
N ALA A 398 2.01 -5.82 7.90
CA ALA A 398 2.37 -6.90 6.98
C ALA A 398 3.09 -8.06 7.68
N LYS A 399 2.64 -9.28 7.37
CA LYS A 399 3.17 -10.56 7.89
C LYS A 399 4.48 -10.97 7.21
N ASP A 400 4.45 -11.04 5.88
CA ASP A 400 5.54 -11.56 5.07
C ASP A 400 6.21 -10.43 4.31
N THR A 401 7.30 -9.94 4.88
CA THR A 401 8.03 -8.83 4.31
C THR A 401 9.34 -9.28 3.67
N SER A 402 9.46 -8.97 2.38
CA SER A 402 10.72 -8.99 1.64
C SER A 402 11.48 -7.67 1.75
N ALA A 403 11.03 -6.76 2.62
CA ALA A 403 11.57 -5.43 2.77
C ALA A 403 13.06 -5.46 3.15
N ARG A 404 13.76 -4.47 2.61
CA ARG A 404 15.22 -4.32 2.71
C ARG A 404 15.61 -2.87 3.00
N ASP A 405 14.64 -1.99 3.24
CA ASP A 405 14.85 -0.55 3.35
C ASP A 405 15.68 -0.15 4.56
N LEU A 406 15.57 -0.87 5.68
CA LEU A 406 16.45 -0.65 6.81
C LEU A 406 17.91 -0.92 6.38
N LYS A 407 18.20 -2.15 5.93
CA LYS A 407 19.55 -2.57 5.50
C LYS A 407 20.10 -1.73 4.35
N ARG A 408 19.29 -1.43 3.33
CA ARG A 408 19.77 -0.90 2.05
C ARG A 408 19.74 0.62 1.95
N GLN A 409 18.89 1.30 2.71
CA GLN A 409 18.72 2.75 2.63
C GLN A 409 18.89 3.43 3.99
N VAL A 410 18.07 3.12 4.99
CA VAL A 410 18.08 3.83 6.28
C VAL A 410 19.46 3.78 6.92
N LEU A 411 20.04 2.58 7.09
CA LEU A 411 21.34 2.44 7.77
C LEU A 411 22.48 3.08 6.95
N PRO A 412 22.61 2.81 5.63
CA PRO A 412 23.65 3.46 4.83
C PRO A 412 23.52 4.99 4.77
N VAL A 413 22.31 5.54 4.60
CA VAL A 413 22.10 6.99 4.53
C VAL A 413 22.45 7.66 5.85
N LEU A 414 21.96 7.14 6.97
CA LEU A 414 22.23 7.72 8.29
C LEU A 414 23.71 7.60 8.68
N ASN A 415 24.38 6.53 8.27
CA ASN A 415 25.82 6.41 8.41
C ASN A 415 26.58 7.43 7.55
N TYR A 416 26.17 7.56 6.29
CA TYR A 416 26.79 8.43 5.31
C TYR A 416 26.73 9.93 5.68
N VAL A 417 25.60 10.37 6.24
CA VAL A 417 25.44 11.74 6.75
C VAL A 417 26.04 11.94 8.16
N GLY A 418 26.79 10.95 8.66
CA GLY A 418 27.51 11.03 9.93
C GLY A 418 26.63 10.95 11.18
N ARG A 419 25.36 10.54 11.06
CA ARG A 419 24.42 10.43 12.19
C ARG A 419 24.78 9.27 13.11
N PHE A 420 25.27 8.17 12.53
CA PHE A 420 25.75 7.02 13.29
C PHE A 420 27.22 6.73 13.03
N LYS A 421 27.95 6.38 14.09
CA LYS A 421 29.31 5.84 14.03
C LYS A 421 29.22 4.31 14.03
N GLY A 422 29.77 3.62 13.03
CA GLY A 422 29.79 2.15 12.96
C GLY A 422 29.78 1.59 11.54
N GLY A 423 30.26 0.36 11.34
CA GLY A 423 30.59 -0.22 10.02
C GLY A 423 29.51 -1.08 9.36
N PHE A 424 28.21 -0.78 9.51
CA PHE A 424 27.18 -1.62 8.86
C PHE A 424 27.36 -1.70 7.32
N ILE A 425 27.96 -0.67 6.72
CA ILE A 425 28.32 -0.62 5.30
C ILE A 425 29.34 -1.72 4.95
N GLU A 426 30.30 -2.01 5.83
CA GLU A 426 31.40 -2.96 5.58
C GLU A 426 30.93 -4.43 5.63
N LYS A 427 29.85 -4.72 6.37
CA LYS A 427 29.26 -6.07 6.52
C LYS A 427 28.07 -6.32 5.56
N ARG A 428 27.80 -5.44 4.60
CA ARG A 428 26.53 -5.45 3.83
C ARG A 428 26.35 -6.69 2.94
N GLU A 429 27.44 -7.19 2.34
CA GLU A 429 27.40 -8.35 1.44
C GLU A 429 27.26 -9.68 2.21
N ASP A 430 27.80 -9.73 3.43
CA ASP A 430 27.84 -10.93 4.28
C ASP A 430 26.64 -11.06 5.24
N THR A 431 25.59 -10.26 5.06
CA THR A 431 24.40 -10.26 5.94
C THR A 431 23.15 -10.79 5.24
N PRO A 432 22.14 -11.29 5.98
CA PRO A 432 20.88 -11.79 5.43
C PRO A 432 20.19 -10.79 4.48
N ASP A 433 19.37 -11.31 3.59
CA ASP A 433 18.87 -10.55 2.44
C ASP A 433 17.73 -9.58 2.78
N THR A 434 16.98 -9.83 3.86
CA THR A 434 15.82 -9.03 4.28
C THR A 434 15.96 -8.51 5.70
N ASP A 435 15.30 -7.37 5.97
CA ASP A 435 15.28 -6.74 7.28
C ASP A 435 14.65 -7.68 8.33
N ARG A 436 13.59 -8.40 7.96
CA ARG A 436 12.95 -9.41 8.82
C ARG A 436 13.94 -10.45 9.30
N MET A 437 14.76 -11.01 8.41
CA MET A 437 15.74 -12.03 8.77
C MET A 437 16.79 -11.50 9.74
N ILE A 438 17.32 -10.30 9.45
CA ILE A 438 18.30 -9.62 10.32
C ILE A 438 17.71 -9.44 11.73
N LEU A 439 16.52 -8.83 11.81
CA LEU A 439 15.87 -8.51 13.08
C LEU A 439 15.40 -9.75 13.85
N GLN A 440 14.90 -10.77 13.15
CA GLN A 440 14.52 -12.05 13.75
C GLN A 440 15.73 -12.73 14.40
N TRP A 441 16.87 -12.74 13.70
CA TRP A 441 18.10 -13.34 14.20
C TRP A 441 18.65 -12.59 15.42
N ILE A 442 18.71 -11.26 15.35
CA ILE A 442 19.18 -10.41 16.46
C ILE A 442 18.27 -10.58 17.67
N SER A 443 16.95 -10.59 17.48
CA SER A 443 16.02 -10.84 18.58
C SER A 443 16.23 -12.20 19.25
N LEU A 444 16.56 -13.25 18.48
CA LEU A 444 16.84 -14.58 19.03
C LEU A 444 18.14 -14.62 19.85
N HIS A 445 19.19 -13.96 19.35
CA HIS A 445 20.52 -13.96 19.97
C HIS A 445 20.55 -13.08 21.21
N GLU A 446 20.01 -11.88 21.08
CA GLU A 446 19.99 -10.84 22.12
C GLU A 446 18.75 -10.94 23.02
N ARG A 447 18.12 -12.11 23.12
CA ARG A 447 16.88 -12.34 23.89
C ARG A 447 16.98 -11.94 25.37
N GLU A 448 18.18 -11.85 25.91
CA GLU A 448 18.44 -11.38 27.27
C GLU A 448 18.29 -9.86 27.38
N HIS A 449 18.66 -9.11 26.34
CA HIS A 449 18.60 -7.64 26.27
C HIS A 449 17.33 -7.13 25.58
N LEU A 450 16.89 -7.80 24.50
CA LEU A 450 15.72 -7.44 23.72
C LEU A 450 14.51 -8.29 24.13
N LYS A 451 13.69 -7.77 25.05
CA LYS A 451 12.47 -8.42 25.55
C LYS A 451 11.28 -8.10 24.66
N VAL A 452 10.41 -9.09 24.43
CA VAL A 452 9.14 -8.88 23.73
C VAL A 452 8.08 -8.31 24.68
N PRO A 453 7.18 -7.43 24.23
CA PRO A 453 7.15 -6.87 22.88
C PRO A 453 8.30 -5.86 22.67
N TRP A 454 8.90 -5.88 21.48
CA TRP A 454 9.86 -4.87 21.05
C TRP A 454 9.51 -4.35 19.67
N ALA A 455 10.01 -3.16 19.34
CA ALA A 455 9.92 -2.58 18.01
C ALA A 455 11.20 -1.83 17.63
N THR A 456 11.46 -1.68 16.33
CA THR A 456 12.43 -0.68 15.86
C THR A 456 11.85 0.70 16.08
N VAL A 457 12.67 1.71 16.30
CA VAL A 457 12.22 3.10 16.24
C VAL A 457 11.53 3.39 14.90
N GLU A 458 10.56 4.30 14.94
CA GLU A 458 9.87 4.73 13.74
C GLU A 458 10.74 5.66 12.89
N TYR A 459 10.67 5.47 11.57
CA TYR A 459 11.36 6.29 10.58
C TYR A 459 10.47 6.55 9.37
N ASP A 460 10.71 7.67 8.71
CA ASP A 460 9.97 8.09 7.53
C ASP A 460 10.09 7.07 6.38
N THR A 461 8.97 6.73 5.77
CA THR A 461 8.97 5.82 4.62
C THR A 461 9.68 6.41 3.39
N ALA A 462 9.90 7.73 3.34
CA ALA A 462 10.70 8.38 2.31
C ALA A 462 12.11 7.77 2.17
N PHE A 463 12.70 7.29 3.28
CA PHE A 463 14.00 6.60 3.28
C PHE A 463 14.06 5.46 2.26
N LYS A 464 12.95 4.78 1.93
CA LYS A 464 12.91 3.70 0.92
C LYS A 464 13.52 4.12 -0.43
N THR A 465 13.45 5.41 -0.74
CA THR A 465 13.94 6.00 -2.00
C THR A 465 15.24 6.78 -1.86
N ILE A 466 15.75 7.00 -0.66
CA ILE A 466 16.96 7.79 -0.41
C ILE A 466 18.18 6.88 -0.46
N VAL A 467 19.21 7.32 -1.16
CA VAL A 467 20.52 6.67 -1.18
C VAL A 467 21.61 7.70 -0.87
N PRO A 468 22.79 7.26 -0.40
CA PRO A 468 23.98 8.12 -0.38
C PRO A 468 24.22 8.77 -1.74
N HIS A 469 24.80 9.96 -1.76
CA HIS A 469 25.08 10.69 -3.00
C HIS A 469 25.77 9.81 -4.04
N PHE A 470 25.35 9.90 -5.31
CA PHE A 470 25.90 9.05 -6.37
C PHE A 470 27.41 9.21 -6.54
N ASP A 471 27.90 10.45 -6.46
CA ASP A 471 29.34 10.76 -6.54
C ASP A 471 30.03 10.70 -5.16
N LYS A 472 29.32 10.24 -4.13
CA LYS A 472 29.79 10.15 -2.75
C LYS A 472 30.32 11.48 -2.20
N GLU A 473 29.66 12.58 -2.54
CA GLU A 473 29.91 13.89 -1.91
C GLU A 473 29.37 13.93 -0.46
N PRO A 474 30.25 14.07 0.55
CA PRO A 474 29.85 13.93 1.95
C PRO A 474 28.71 14.87 2.35
N GLY A 475 27.70 14.31 3.01
CA GLY A 475 26.55 15.07 3.51
C GLY A 475 25.42 15.31 2.50
N LEU A 476 25.60 14.91 1.23
CA LEU A 476 24.53 14.92 0.23
C LEU A 476 23.85 13.55 0.09
N VAL A 477 22.62 13.55 -0.41
CA VAL A 477 21.86 12.34 -0.73
C VAL A 477 21.30 12.43 -2.16
N SER A 478 20.94 11.27 -2.71
CA SER A 478 20.30 11.16 -4.03
C SER A 478 19.06 10.26 -3.93
N GLY A 479 18.20 10.33 -4.95
CA GLY A 479 17.05 9.44 -5.11
C GLY A 479 17.41 8.16 -5.88
N ALA A 480 17.02 6.99 -5.38
CA ALA A 480 17.42 5.69 -5.93
C ALA A 480 17.03 5.47 -7.40
N ARG A 481 15.92 6.05 -7.84
CA ARG A 481 15.41 5.94 -9.21
C ARG A 481 15.17 7.34 -9.77
N ARG A 482 15.73 7.63 -10.96
CA ARG A 482 15.61 8.95 -11.62
C ARG A 482 15.99 10.14 -10.72
N ASN A 483 16.80 9.91 -9.69
CA ASN A 483 17.13 10.89 -8.66
C ASN A 483 15.91 11.49 -7.93
N GLN A 484 14.81 10.73 -7.80
CA GLN A 484 13.60 11.13 -7.10
C GLN A 484 13.54 10.53 -5.69
N ILE A 485 13.11 11.33 -4.73
CA ILE A 485 12.89 10.93 -3.34
C ILE A 485 11.41 11.08 -3.04
N SER A 486 10.74 9.98 -2.69
CA SER A 486 9.32 9.94 -2.33
C SER A 486 8.95 10.95 -1.23
N ILE A 487 7.67 11.29 -1.18
CA ILE A 487 7.12 12.27 -0.25
C ILE A 487 7.40 11.90 1.21
N GLU A 488 8.02 12.82 1.93
CA GLU A 488 8.31 12.76 3.36
C GLU A 488 7.08 13.11 4.21
N LYS A 489 7.19 12.93 5.53
CA LYS A 489 6.22 13.40 6.54
C LYS A 489 4.78 12.92 6.30
N THR A 490 4.64 11.74 5.71
CA THR A 490 3.32 11.15 5.41
C THR A 490 3.11 9.85 6.17
N PHE A 491 4.02 8.88 6.03
CA PHE A 491 3.95 7.60 6.72
C PHE A 491 5.25 7.30 7.45
N LEU A 492 5.13 6.79 8.68
CA LEU A 492 6.23 6.25 9.46
C LEU A 492 6.15 4.73 9.50
N LYS A 493 7.30 4.08 9.45
CA LYS A 493 7.41 2.63 9.45
C LYS A 493 8.20 2.13 10.66
N SER A 494 7.82 0.97 11.18
CA SER A 494 8.57 0.24 12.20
C SER A 494 8.39 -1.28 12.05
N TYR A 495 9.40 -2.04 12.48
CA TYR A 495 9.34 -3.49 12.64
C TYR A 495 9.06 -3.84 14.10
N PHE A 496 8.35 -4.92 14.36
CA PHE A 496 8.01 -5.32 15.72
C PHE A 496 7.88 -6.83 15.90
N GLN A 497 7.96 -7.28 17.15
CA GLN A 497 7.71 -8.66 17.56
C GLN A 497 7.04 -8.68 18.93
N LEU A 498 5.95 -9.43 19.06
CA LEU A 498 5.03 -9.30 20.21
C LEU A 498 5.16 -10.42 21.25
N CYS A 499 5.49 -11.64 20.81
CA CYS A 499 5.33 -12.83 21.65
C CYS A 499 6.58 -13.69 21.70
N GLN A 500 6.74 -14.37 22.84
CA GLN A 500 7.69 -15.45 23.06
C GLN A 500 6.97 -16.54 23.86
N ALA A 501 7.30 -17.80 23.65
CA ALA A 501 6.75 -18.90 24.42
C ALA A 501 7.30 -18.84 25.86
N GLY A 502 6.44 -19.11 26.84
CA GLY A 502 6.87 -19.14 28.25
C GLY A 502 7.84 -20.29 28.57
N SER A 503 7.76 -21.40 27.84
CA SER A 503 8.58 -22.59 28.06
C SER A 503 9.98 -22.51 27.45
N GLU A 504 10.16 -21.72 26.38
CA GLU A 504 11.43 -21.61 25.66
C GLU A 504 11.55 -20.18 25.08
N PRO A 505 12.40 -19.32 25.68
CA PRO A 505 12.60 -17.94 25.22
C PRO A 505 13.11 -17.81 23.78
N LYS A 506 13.66 -18.88 23.19
CA LYS A 506 14.05 -18.93 21.77
C LYS A 506 12.86 -19.03 20.82
N LEU A 507 11.71 -19.54 21.28
CA LEU A 507 10.50 -19.62 20.47
C LEU A 507 9.77 -18.28 20.51
N ARG A 508 10.14 -17.39 19.59
CA ARG A 508 9.55 -16.05 19.43
C ARG A 508 8.65 -16.00 18.20
N SER A 509 7.66 -15.10 18.21
CA SER A 509 6.80 -14.88 17.03
C SER A 509 7.60 -14.36 15.84
N ASN A 510 6.99 -14.28 14.66
CA ASN A 510 7.64 -13.61 13.54
C ASN A 510 7.84 -12.11 13.83
N VAL A 511 8.92 -11.54 13.30
CA VAL A 511 9.06 -10.10 13.13
C VAL A 511 8.13 -9.65 12.00
N LEU A 512 7.21 -8.75 12.35
CA LEU A 512 6.29 -8.12 11.42
C LEU A 512 6.70 -6.66 11.21
N LEU A 513 6.06 -5.97 10.27
CA LEU A 513 6.20 -4.53 10.13
C LEU A 513 4.84 -3.86 10.08
N TYR A 514 4.81 -2.61 10.50
CA TYR A 514 3.68 -1.72 10.24
C TYR A 514 4.14 -0.39 9.66
N ASP A 515 3.24 0.29 8.97
CA ASP A 515 3.31 1.73 8.78
C ASP A 515 2.05 2.43 9.30
N ARG A 516 2.22 3.70 9.67
CA ARG A 516 1.15 4.55 10.18
C ARG A 516 1.25 5.94 9.61
N LEU A 517 0.14 6.68 9.64
CA LEU A 517 0.15 8.10 9.32
C LEU A 517 0.99 8.91 10.32
N VAL A 518 1.60 9.97 9.80
CA VAL A 518 2.20 11.06 10.59
C VAL A 518 1.08 11.96 11.12
N TYR A 519 1.16 12.31 12.41
CA TYR A 519 0.26 13.28 13.04
C TYR A 519 1.05 14.54 13.41
N PRO A 520 0.71 15.72 12.83
CA PRO A 520 1.50 16.94 12.98
C PRO A 520 1.84 17.29 14.43
N GLU A 521 0.85 17.18 15.32
CA GLU A 521 0.96 17.57 16.73
C GLU A 521 1.98 16.74 17.54
N PHE A 522 2.30 15.54 17.06
CA PHE A 522 3.16 14.58 17.75
C PHE A 522 4.49 14.38 17.03
N ASP A 523 4.45 14.19 15.71
CA ASP A 523 5.58 13.68 14.92
C ASP A 523 6.45 14.79 14.33
N THR A 524 5.88 15.96 14.03
CA THR A 524 6.59 17.04 13.30
C THR A 524 7.35 18.02 14.20
N LYS A 525 7.57 17.64 15.47
CA LYS A 525 8.39 18.42 16.40
C LYS A 525 9.83 18.48 15.89
N LYS A 526 10.47 19.65 15.98
CA LYS A 526 11.80 19.91 15.39
C LYS A 526 12.83 18.87 15.79
N GLU A 527 12.75 18.39 17.02
CA GLU A 527 13.68 17.43 17.54
C GLU A 527 13.59 16.10 16.76
N ASN A 528 12.43 15.68 16.26
CA ASN A 528 12.21 14.42 15.55
C ASN A 528 12.51 14.51 14.05
N ILE A 529 12.82 15.71 13.54
CA ILE A 529 13.12 15.94 12.13
C ILE A 529 14.62 15.83 11.88
N VAL A 530 14.98 15.10 10.83
CA VAL A 530 16.32 15.05 10.27
C VAL A 530 16.27 15.69 8.88
N THR A 531 17.06 16.75 8.70
CA THR A 531 17.18 17.41 7.40
C THR A 531 18.33 16.80 6.61
N LEU A 532 18.00 16.24 5.45
CA LEU A 532 18.94 15.72 4.46
C LEU A 532 19.07 16.71 3.30
N LYS A 533 20.22 16.73 2.65
CA LYS A 533 20.52 17.61 1.52
C LYS A 533 20.51 16.83 0.22
N HIS A 534 19.45 16.95 -0.56
CA HIS A 534 19.29 16.22 -1.82
C HIS A 534 19.92 17.00 -2.97
N ASP A 535 20.91 16.40 -3.62
CA ASP A 535 21.41 16.92 -4.89
C ASP A 535 20.40 16.64 -6.01
N TYR A 536 19.41 17.52 -6.15
CA TYR A 536 18.41 17.45 -7.22
C TYR A 536 18.94 18.17 -8.48
N GLU A 537 18.77 17.57 -9.66
CA GLU A 537 19.27 18.09 -10.96
C GLU A 537 20.81 18.30 -11.06
N LYS A 538 21.63 17.65 -10.21
CA LYS A 538 23.11 17.79 -10.22
C LYS A 538 23.56 19.24 -9.96
N ARG A 539 23.09 19.78 -8.85
CA ARG A 539 23.35 21.11 -8.30
C ARG A 539 23.75 20.99 -6.81
N PRO A 540 24.93 20.42 -6.51
CA PRO A 540 25.39 20.23 -5.13
C PRO A 540 25.58 21.53 -4.34
N ASP A 541 25.77 22.67 -5.03
CA ASP A 541 25.87 23.99 -4.41
C ASP A 541 24.52 24.52 -3.86
N TYR A 542 23.40 24.01 -4.38
CA TYR A 542 22.04 24.41 -4.01
C TYR A 542 21.16 23.17 -3.77
N PRO A 543 21.50 22.32 -2.78
CA PRO A 543 20.78 21.09 -2.55
C PRO A 543 19.39 21.37 -1.97
N GLU A 544 18.42 20.54 -2.32
CA GLU A 544 17.09 20.61 -1.74
C GLU A 544 17.08 20.07 -0.31
N SER A 545 16.31 20.73 0.57
CA SER A 545 16.05 20.24 1.91
C SER A 545 15.03 19.11 1.87
N VAL A 546 15.37 17.94 2.40
CA VAL A 546 14.46 16.81 2.60
C VAL A 546 14.31 16.57 4.10
N GLU A 547 13.13 16.84 4.63
CA GLU A 547 12.85 16.74 6.07
C GLU A 547 12.18 15.42 6.42
N VAL A 548 12.95 14.45 6.90
CA VAL A 548 12.42 13.14 7.26
C VAL A 548 12.21 13.03 8.78
N VAL A 549 11.11 12.40 9.19
CA VAL A 549 10.88 12.06 10.60
C VAL A 549 11.74 10.85 10.99
N PHE A 550 12.47 10.95 12.10
CA PHE A 550 13.29 9.86 12.62
C PHE A 550 13.39 9.86 14.15
N TYR A 551 12.81 8.84 14.80
CA TYR A 551 12.80 8.72 16.25
C TYR A 551 14.08 8.06 16.78
N GLU A 552 15.20 8.78 16.78
CA GLU A 552 16.49 8.23 17.23
C GLU A 552 16.56 7.94 18.74
N GLY A 553 16.06 6.78 19.19
CA GLY A 553 16.12 6.33 20.58
C GLY A 553 15.30 7.20 21.55
N ARG A 554 14.29 7.90 21.03
CA ARG A 554 13.45 8.83 21.79
C ARG A 554 12.12 8.21 22.13
N ASP A 555 11.49 8.75 23.16
CA ASP A 555 10.13 8.35 23.49
C ASP A 555 9.17 8.78 22.38
N ASN A 556 8.31 7.85 22.01
CA ASN A 556 7.33 8.00 20.98
C ASN A 556 5.99 7.50 21.54
N PRO A 557 5.09 8.42 21.93
CA PRO A 557 3.85 8.04 22.61
C PRO A 557 2.90 7.27 21.69
N ILE A 558 2.88 7.61 20.39
CA ILE A 558 2.06 6.90 19.40
C ILE A 558 2.58 5.46 19.23
N GLN A 559 3.88 5.28 19.02
CA GLN A 559 4.48 3.95 18.92
C GLN A 559 4.28 3.16 20.22
N SER A 560 4.44 3.78 21.38
CA SER A 560 4.18 3.13 22.67
C SER A 560 2.74 2.65 22.79
N PHE A 561 1.76 3.46 22.36
CA PHE A 561 0.36 3.06 22.28
C PHE A 561 0.16 1.91 21.29
N VAL A 562 0.70 1.99 20.08
CA VAL A 562 0.56 0.98 19.02
C VAL A 562 1.12 -0.38 19.46
N ILE A 563 2.32 -0.42 20.06
CA ILE A 563 2.92 -1.69 20.50
C ILE A 563 2.16 -2.28 21.69
N THR A 564 1.66 -1.46 22.60
CA THR A 564 0.81 -1.89 23.73
C THR A 564 -0.52 -2.44 23.21
N LEU A 565 -1.13 -1.76 22.25
CA LEU A 565 -2.35 -2.19 21.55
C LEU A 565 -2.15 -3.54 20.86
N PHE A 566 -1.10 -3.67 20.06
CA PHE A 566 -0.78 -4.90 19.34
C PHE A 566 -0.54 -6.08 20.29
N LYS A 567 0.16 -5.83 21.40
CA LYS A 567 0.38 -6.84 22.43
C LYS A 567 -0.92 -7.29 23.09
N ALA A 568 -1.89 -6.40 23.28
CA ALA A 568 -3.20 -6.75 23.85
C ALA A 568 -4.12 -7.45 22.82
N MET A 569 -3.93 -7.17 21.52
CA MET A 569 -4.70 -7.75 20.42
C MET A 569 -4.18 -9.11 19.92
N THR A 570 -3.14 -9.68 20.50
CA THR A 570 -2.60 -11.00 20.11
C THR A 570 -3.01 -12.09 21.09
N SER A 571 -2.84 -13.36 20.73
CA SER A 571 -3.05 -14.48 21.64
C SER A 571 -1.97 -15.54 21.50
N MET A 572 -1.59 -16.16 22.62
CA MET A 572 -0.70 -17.31 22.66
C MET A 572 -1.44 -18.65 22.58
N SER A 573 -2.77 -18.65 22.73
CA SER A 573 -3.58 -19.88 22.74
C SER A 573 -3.94 -20.40 21.34
N ILE A 574 -3.87 -19.55 20.32
CA ILE A 574 -4.19 -19.87 18.93
C ILE A 574 -2.89 -19.77 18.14
N PRO A 575 -2.36 -20.88 17.60
CA PRO A 575 -1.07 -20.89 16.89
C PRO A 575 -1.00 -19.89 15.72
N GLU A 576 -2.07 -19.75 14.94
CA GLU A 576 -2.14 -18.82 13.81
C GLU A 576 -2.17 -17.34 14.25
N LEU A 577 -2.51 -17.09 15.51
CA LEU A 577 -2.57 -15.75 16.10
C LEU A 577 -1.28 -15.40 16.87
N PHE A 578 -0.33 -16.32 16.97
CA PHE A 578 0.89 -16.14 17.77
C PHE A 578 1.77 -15.00 17.23
N GLY A 579 1.64 -13.82 17.86
CA GLY A 579 2.29 -12.59 17.44
C GLY A 579 1.64 -11.91 16.24
N HIS A 580 0.41 -12.30 15.88
CA HIS A 580 -0.43 -11.60 14.91
C HIS A 580 -1.61 -10.90 15.61
N LEU A 581 -2.32 -10.04 14.87
CA LEU A 581 -3.40 -9.20 15.41
C LEU A 581 -4.76 -9.87 15.22
N LYS A 582 -5.51 -9.99 16.31
CA LYS A 582 -6.82 -10.66 16.32
C LYS A 582 -7.84 -10.00 15.38
N PRO A 583 -7.94 -8.65 15.28
CA PRO A 583 -8.87 -8.04 14.34
C PRO A 583 -8.61 -8.44 12.88
N LEU A 584 -7.34 -8.42 12.45
CA LEU A 584 -6.95 -8.85 11.10
C LEU A 584 -7.16 -10.35 10.89
N TYR A 585 -6.84 -11.17 11.89
CA TYR A 585 -7.13 -12.61 11.84
C TYR A 585 -8.64 -12.88 11.67
N VAL A 586 -9.50 -12.18 12.42
CA VAL A 586 -10.95 -12.36 12.30
C VAL A 586 -11.45 -11.88 10.93
N ALA A 587 -10.95 -10.74 10.44
CA ALA A 587 -11.27 -10.25 9.10
C ALA A 587 -10.87 -11.27 8.01
N ASP A 588 -9.66 -11.85 8.07
CA ASP A 588 -9.20 -12.95 7.20
C ASP A 588 -10.15 -14.15 7.23
N LYS A 589 -10.66 -14.54 8.42
CA LYS A 589 -11.62 -15.65 8.53
C LYS A 589 -12.97 -15.33 7.94
N VAL A 590 -13.47 -14.10 8.11
CA VAL A 590 -14.72 -13.64 7.48
C VAL A 590 -14.56 -13.62 5.96
N ALA A 591 -13.46 -13.05 5.46
CA ALA A 591 -13.10 -13.03 4.06
C ALA A 591 -13.05 -14.46 3.46
N LYS A 592 -12.39 -15.42 4.13
CA LYS A 592 -12.33 -16.83 3.73
C LYS A 592 -13.69 -17.52 3.75
N TYR A 593 -14.56 -17.16 4.69
CA TYR A 593 -15.94 -17.66 4.72
C TYR A 593 -16.70 -17.21 3.47
N HIS A 594 -16.68 -15.91 3.15
CA HIS A 594 -17.32 -15.37 1.95
C HIS A 594 -16.75 -15.97 0.66
N PHE A 595 -15.42 -16.12 0.57
CA PHE A 595 -14.76 -16.82 -0.53
C PHE A 595 -15.36 -18.22 -0.73
N THR A 596 -15.51 -18.99 0.35
CA THR A 596 -16.05 -20.36 0.27
C THR A 596 -17.50 -20.36 -0.21
N GLN A 597 -18.34 -19.43 0.29
CA GLN A 597 -19.73 -19.32 -0.15
C GLN A 597 -19.83 -18.97 -1.64
N VAL A 598 -19.09 -17.95 -2.08
CA VAL A 598 -19.13 -17.47 -3.47
C VAL A 598 -18.55 -18.48 -4.43
N LYS A 599 -17.48 -19.18 -4.05
CA LYS A 599 -16.94 -20.30 -4.83
C LYS A 599 -18.01 -21.36 -5.07
N GLY A 600 -18.75 -21.77 -4.04
CA GLY A 600 -19.85 -22.72 -4.17
C GLY A 600 -20.98 -22.23 -5.09
N MET A 601 -21.33 -20.93 -5.04
CA MET A 601 -22.31 -20.32 -5.94
C MET A 601 -21.83 -20.33 -7.40
N ILE A 602 -20.56 -20.02 -7.65
CA ILE A 602 -19.96 -20.01 -8.98
C ILE A 602 -19.89 -21.42 -9.57
N GLU A 603 -19.40 -22.40 -8.83
CA GLU A 603 -19.35 -23.81 -9.26
C GLU A 603 -20.76 -24.36 -9.58
N SER A 604 -21.75 -23.98 -8.75
CA SER A 604 -23.15 -24.31 -8.99
C SER A 604 -23.71 -23.64 -10.25
N THR A 605 -23.32 -22.39 -10.50
CA THR A 605 -23.71 -21.65 -11.71
C THR A 605 -23.12 -22.29 -12.96
N GLY A 606 -21.85 -22.70 -12.94
CA GLY A 606 -21.23 -23.45 -14.03
C GLY A 606 -21.96 -24.77 -14.31
N THR A 607 -22.33 -25.50 -13.25
CA THR A 607 -23.14 -26.73 -13.37
C THR A 607 -24.54 -26.45 -13.95
N TRP A 608 -25.17 -25.33 -13.57
CA TRP A 608 -26.45 -24.92 -14.12
C TRP A 608 -26.36 -24.56 -15.61
N LEU A 609 -25.31 -23.83 -16.02
CA LEU A 609 -25.02 -23.50 -17.42
C LEU A 609 -24.83 -24.77 -18.27
N MET A 610 -24.13 -25.79 -17.75
CA MET A 610 -23.95 -27.09 -18.41
C MET A 610 -25.26 -27.83 -18.67
N ASN A 611 -26.24 -27.69 -17.78
CA ASN A 611 -27.47 -28.46 -17.79
C ASN A 611 -28.65 -27.75 -18.47
N ARG A 612 -28.49 -26.47 -18.84
CA ARG A 612 -29.43 -25.66 -19.61
C ARG A 612 -29.29 -25.96 -21.11
N PRO A 613 -30.26 -26.63 -21.76
CA PRO A 613 -30.11 -27.06 -23.16
C PRO A 613 -29.88 -25.90 -24.15
N ASP A 614 -30.55 -24.78 -23.90
CA ASP A 614 -30.46 -23.51 -24.64
C ASP A 614 -29.07 -22.86 -24.58
N LEU A 615 -28.40 -22.96 -23.43
CA LEU A 615 -27.06 -22.40 -23.22
C LEU A 615 -25.95 -23.39 -23.59
N ARG A 616 -26.21 -24.70 -23.42
CA ARG A 616 -25.27 -25.78 -23.70
C ARG A 616 -24.93 -25.88 -25.19
N GLU A 617 -25.89 -25.67 -26.08
CA GLU A 617 -25.65 -25.64 -27.52
C GLU A 617 -24.68 -24.49 -27.88
N PHE A 618 -24.91 -23.30 -27.33
CA PHE A 618 -24.04 -22.14 -27.53
C PHE A 618 -22.62 -22.36 -26.98
N LEU A 619 -22.51 -22.86 -25.74
CA LEU A 619 -21.22 -23.18 -25.10
C LEU A 619 -20.45 -24.31 -25.82
N PHE A 620 -21.14 -25.24 -26.46
CA PHE A 620 -20.52 -26.31 -27.24
C PHE A 620 -19.78 -25.79 -28.48
N TYR A 621 -20.26 -24.71 -29.09
CA TYR A 621 -19.67 -24.09 -30.29
C TYR A 621 -18.53 -23.11 -29.96
N LEU A 622 -18.52 -22.53 -28.76
CA LEU A 622 -17.48 -21.58 -28.33
C LEU A 622 -16.30 -22.26 -27.63
N SER A 623 -16.53 -23.35 -26.88
CA SER A 623 -15.45 -24.05 -26.16
C SER A 623 -14.41 -24.70 -27.09
N SER A 624 -13.14 -24.58 -26.70
CA SER A 624 -12.03 -25.13 -27.46
C SER A 624 -12.04 -26.66 -27.46
N PHE A 625 -11.47 -27.28 -28.50
CA PHE A 625 -11.34 -28.76 -28.55
C PHE A 625 -10.57 -29.32 -27.33
N ARG A 626 -9.67 -28.53 -26.74
CA ARG A 626 -8.84 -28.91 -25.59
C ARG A 626 -9.66 -28.96 -24.30
N GLU A 627 -10.55 -28.01 -24.05
CA GLU A 627 -11.48 -28.06 -22.90
C GLU A 627 -12.47 -29.21 -23.01
N ARG A 628 -13.03 -29.42 -24.21
CA ARG A 628 -13.93 -30.56 -24.45
C ARG A 628 -13.23 -31.87 -24.09
N ARG A 629 -11.96 -32.02 -24.47
CA ARG A 629 -11.16 -33.18 -24.13
C ARG A 629 -10.80 -33.26 -22.64
N SER A 630 -10.46 -32.14 -22.00
CA SER A 630 -10.17 -32.08 -20.56
C SER A 630 -11.39 -32.48 -19.73
N SER A 631 -12.58 -31.95 -20.04
CA SER A 631 -13.81 -32.30 -19.30
C SER A 631 -14.17 -33.79 -19.46
N VAL A 632 -13.94 -34.38 -20.63
CA VAL A 632 -14.12 -35.81 -20.88
C VAL A 632 -13.09 -36.65 -20.11
N GLU A 633 -11.83 -36.20 -20.05
CA GLU A 633 -10.78 -36.87 -19.28
C GLU A 633 -11.00 -36.78 -17.76
N GLN A 634 -11.51 -35.64 -17.27
CA GLN A 634 -11.82 -35.42 -15.86
C GLN A 634 -13.05 -36.22 -15.41
N SER A 635 -14.07 -36.29 -16.27
CA SER A 635 -15.24 -37.16 -16.08
C SER A 635 -14.85 -38.64 -15.98
N ARG A 636 -13.85 -39.08 -16.77
CA ARG A 636 -13.30 -40.45 -16.71
C ARG A 636 -12.47 -40.75 -15.47
N ARG A 637 -12.01 -39.74 -14.72
CA ARG A 637 -11.27 -39.92 -13.46
C ARG A 637 -12.18 -39.96 -12.24
N THR A 638 -13.45 -39.56 -12.39
CA THR A 638 -14.43 -39.47 -11.29
C THR A 638 -15.52 -40.56 -11.35
N THR A 639 -15.66 -41.27 -12.47
CA THR A 639 -16.18 -42.65 -12.53
C THR A 639 -15.06 -43.65 -12.33
#